data_AF-A0A800BRR8-F1
#
_entry.id   AF-A0A800BRR8-F1
#
_cell.length_a   1.000
_cell.length_b   1.000
_cell.length_c   1.000
_cell.angle_alpha   90.00
_cell.angle_beta   90.00
_cell.angle_gamma   90.00
#
_symmetry.space_group_name_H-M   'P 1'
#
loop_
_entity.id
_entity.type
_entity.pdbx_description
1 polymer ?
#
loop_
_entity_poly.entity_id
_entity_poly.type
_entity_poly.pdbx_seq_one_letter_code
_entity_poly.pdbx_strand_id
1 'polypeptide(L)'
;MELRSRLEAEIAEELRLMRSFSMDDIAGVVEAGEGEEAANRLIFFSRPTDFPSHLDALRKRLAARFPEADEKFRKGCISFLSHLTLGLSSFLVQWNLKNADLHGDAILDDARIKAEVEANLALLAEWEALAPSVAEELLGEWRQEAEARFVAERAQEPEALAEELVGSSACDYLRNMARAIEGSNLRKIAEMRVAGLNHTELGNDYAAFLRYALYLGASFVTTNPVLVDIAWAADPDHWNPVMDRLVAADPNADDEELARLATLEVVLANMHLLRPIFLLTRGGMGCVSLQVNPKRHGDAQAMIADATAIYGELRERLDGGVPNVVFKLPGTRAGLEACYALTSQGIGVNITVNFGLFQQLRFAEAIRQGQAIFATLTEMNGRLAYPVRDELLGKLDELAAYGITEADAREAAAWAGVAVVKRLHRLLQERGYDLRRIKPLVASLRIYKEGPGYDRLPSPYPDITEDVGTGIITVFPNVRRAFDAEPRIELDPLRVEEPVPERALEVLAHSEIFRQAYYVADRSWVPEEDERFRPEYELVLEDEEAVAAWPPVYNTLTQFGEGYDRFVERLVGRRHLLALRERAQAGAKLSEAEEALVGALTNVYDVTVREALGLVCDVPEDEALVPLLRQEGVRQALESHNDEEIAALYRLALAKHEPDSAVRRARKFVGSYSSYIARLSGTTG
;
A
#
# COMPACT_ATOMS: atom_id res chain seq x y z
N MET A 1 21.79 17.30 -17.76
CA MET A 1 21.02 18.39 -17.12
C MET A 1 19.82 18.81 -17.98
N GLU A 2 19.86 18.65 -19.30
CA GLU A 2 18.79 19.08 -20.23
C GLU A 2 17.47 18.27 -20.12
N LEU A 3 17.53 16.95 -19.86
CA LEU A 3 16.34 16.10 -19.82
C LEU A 3 15.41 16.37 -18.64
N ARG A 4 15.96 16.45 -17.43
CA ARG A 4 15.18 16.69 -16.21
C ARG A 4 14.41 18.00 -16.26
N SER A 5 15.08 19.08 -16.67
CA SER A 5 14.44 20.39 -16.81
C SER A 5 13.36 20.40 -17.89
N ARG A 6 13.50 19.58 -18.94
CA ARG A 6 12.42 19.37 -19.93
C ARG A 6 11.20 18.69 -19.31
N LEU A 7 11.40 17.62 -18.53
CA LEU A 7 10.30 16.95 -17.81
C LEU A 7 9.59 17.91 -16.84
N GLU A 8 10.34 18.69 -16.06
CA GLU A 8 9.78 19.70 -15.16
C GLU A 8 8.98 20.78 -15.92
N ALA A 9 9.41 21.16 -17.13
CA ALA A 9 8.69 22.10 -17.98
C ALA A 9 7.40 21.51 -18.56
N GLU A 10 7.41 20.25 -18.99
CA GLU A 10 6.20 19.52 -19.42
C GLU A 10 5.17 19.46 -18.29
N ILE A 11 5.60 19.14 -17.07
CA ILE A 11 4.75 19.11 -15.87
C ILE A 11 4.17 20.50 -15.58
N ALA A 12 4.99 21.56 -15.68
CA ALA A 12 4.54 22.92 -15.45
C ALA A 12 3.50 23.39 -16.48
N GLU A 13 3.62 22.96 -17.74
CA GLU A 13 2.64 23.26 -18.78
C GLU A 13 1.31 22.54 -18.53
N GLU A 14 1.36 21.26 -18.13
CA GLU A 14 0.14 20.54 -17.75
C GLU A 14 -0.55 21.20 -16.55
N LEU A 15 0.20 21.61 -15.52
CA LEU A 15 -0.35 22.38 -14.40
C LEU A 15 -1.03 23.68 -14.87
N ARG A 16 -0.45 24.37 -15.86
CA ARG A 16 -1.03 25.59 -16.43
C ARG A 16 -2.37 25.31 -17.09
N LEU A 17 -2.49 24.19 -17.81
CA LEU A 17 -3.73 23.75 -18.44
C LEU A 17 -4.78 23.34 -17.40
N MET A 18 -4.39 22.60 -16.35
CA MET A 18 -5.29 22.18 -15.27
C MET A 18 -5.86 23.36 -14.46
N ARG A 19 -5.17 24.51 -14.46
CA ARG A 19 -5.66 25.77 -13.85
C ARG A 19 -6.59 26.57 -14.76
N SER A 20 -6.79 26.14 -16.00
CA SER A 20 -7.62 26.83 -16.99
C SER A 20 -9.02 26.20 -17.07
N PHE A 21 -9.86 26.47 -16.06
CA PHE A 21 -11.27 26.07 -16.06
C PHE A 21 -12.19 27.24 -15.71
N SER A 22 -13.41 27.19 -16.21
CA SER A 22 -14.51 28.07 -15.84
C SER A 22 -15.38 27.42 -14.76
N MET A 23 -16.22 28.21 -14.09
CA MET A 23 -17.24 27.66 -13.19
C MET A 23 -18.32 26.86 -13.91
N ASP A 24 -18.51 27.11 -15.21
CA ASP A 24 -19.40 26.31 -16.05
C ASP A 24 -18.83 24.90 -16.26
N ASP A 25 -17.51 24.78 -16.44
CA ASP A 25 -16.84 23.48 -16.55
C ASP A 25 -17.00 22.68 -15.26
N ILE A 26 -16.76 23.31 -14.10
CA ILE A 26 -16.93 22.65 -12.79
C ILE A 26 -18.37 22.21 -12.57
N ALA A 27 -19.36 23.06 -12.89
CA ALA A 27 -20.76 22.69 -12.79
C ALA A 27 -21.11 21.51 -13.73
N GLY A 28 -20.55 21.49 -14.94
CA GLY A 28 -20.70 20.37 -15.87
C GLY A 28 -20.17 19.04 -15.33
N VAL A 29 -19.02 19.06 -14.64
CA VAL A 29 -18.44 17.87 -13.97
C VAL A 29 -19.35 17.37 -12.84
N VAL A 30 -19.90 18.27 -12.01
CA VAL A 30 -20.89 17.90 -10.99
C VAL A 30 -22.14 17.30 -11.62
N GLU A 31 -22.63 17.89 -12.72
CA GLU A 31 -23.78 17.41 -13.49
C GLU A 31 -23.57 16.01 -14.11
N ALA A 32 -22.33 15.66 -14.44
CA ALA A 32 -21.99 14.33 -14.94
C ALA A 32 -22.04 13.24 -13.85
N GLY A 33 -22.06 13.63 -12.57
CA GLY A 33 -21.97 12.73 -11.42
C GLY A 33 -20.55 12.61 -10.84
N GLU A 34 -19.60 13.43 -11.32
CA GLU A 34 -18.19 13.38 -10.94
C GLU A 34 -17.87 14.41 -9.84
N GLY A 35 -18.68 14.41 -8.78
CA GLY A 35 -18.61 15.43 -7.73
C GLY A 35 -17.24 15.52 -7.05
N GLU A 36 -16.55 14.40 -6.90
CA GLU A 36 -15.20 14.37 -6.35
C GLU A 36 -14.17 15.10 -7.23
N GLU A 37 -14.18 14.86 -8.55
CA GLU A 37 -13.26 15.52 -9.48
C GLU A 37 -13.48 17.03 -9.48
N ALA A 38 -14.74 17.48 -9.45
CA ALA A 38 -15.08 18.88 -9.30
C ALA A 38 -14.52 19.47 -7.99
N ALA A 39 -14.63 18.76 -6.86
CA ALA A 39 -14.08 19.19 -5.57
C ALA A 39 -12.55 19.28 -5.60
N ASN A 40 -11.88 18.26 -6.14
CA ASN A 40 -10.42 18.21 -6.28
C ASN A 40 -9.91 19.36 -7.14
N ARG A 41 -10.55 19.64 -8.29
CA ARG A 41 -10.17 20.79 -9.13
C ARG A 41 -10.23 22.11 -8.37
N LEU A 42 -11.28 22.34 -7.59
CA LEU A 42 -11.42 23.55 -6.80
C LEU A 42 -10.33 23.65 -5.72
N ILE A 43 -10.01 22.56 -5.03
CA ILE A 43 -8.99 22.56 -3.97
C ILE A 43 -7.58 22.76 -4.54
N PHE A 44 -7.20 21.97 -5.55
CA PHE A 44 -5.81 21.92 -6.01
C PHE A 44 -5.45 22.99 -7.05
N PHE A 45 -6.42 23.52 -7.79
CA PHE A 45 -6.12 24.37 -8.96
C PHE A 45 -6.78 25.76 -8.93
N SER A 46 -7.65 26.06 -7.96
CA SER A 46 -8.13 27.43 -7.79
C SER A 46 -7.05 28.36 -7.27
N ARG A 47 -7.16 29.64 -7.64
CA ARG A 47 -6.46 30.71 -6.91
C ARG A 47 -7.16 30.93 -5.57
N PRO A 48 -6.44 31.04 -4.44
CA PRO A 48 -7.06 31.20 -3.13
C PRO A 48 -7.93 32.47 -3.06
N THR A 49 -7.54 33.56 -3.71
CA THR A 49 -8.30 34.82 -3.73
C THR A 49 -9.67 34.71 -4.40
N ASP A 50 -9.77 33.85 -5.41
CA ASP A 50 -10.98 33.73 -6.24
C ASP A 50 -11.91 32.64 -5.70
N PHE A 51 -11.36 31.70 -4.93
CA PHE A 51 -12.03 30.51 -4.40
C PHE A 51 -13.36 30.83 -3.69
N PRO A 52 -13.44 31.78 -2.72
CA PRO A 52 -14.71 32.03 -2.00
C PRO A 52 -15.83 32.52 -2.92
N SER A 53 -15.54 33.45 -3.83
CA SER A 53 -16.54 33.97 -4.77
C SER A 53 -16.99 32.92 -5.78
N HIS A 54 -16.05 32.10 -6.26
CA HIS A 54 -16.34 31.00 -7.19
C HIS A 54 -17.21 29.93 -6.55
N LEU A 55 -16.86 29.50 -5.32
CA LEU A 55 -17.64 28.52 -4.58
C LEU A 55 -19.05 29.02 -4.25
N ASP A 56 -19.19 30.28 -3.83
CA ASP A 56 -20.51 30.88 -3.58
C ASP A 56 -21.39 30.91 -4.84
N ALA A 57 -20.84 31.29 -6.00
CA ALA A 57 -21.55 31.27 -7.27
C ALA A 57 -21.99 29.86 -7.67
N LEU A 58 -21.10 28.87 -7.51
CA LEU A 58 -21.39 27.48 -7.81
C LEU A 58 -22.47 26.91 -6.89
N ARG A 59 -22.39 27.14 -5.56
CA ARG A 59 -23.43 26.73 -4.60
C ARG A 59 -24.80 27.29 -4.97
N LYS A 60 -24.89 28.59 -5.28
CA LYS A 60 -26.15 29.24 -5.68
C LYS A 60 -26.73 28.61 -6.95
N ARG A 61 -25.89 28.32 -7.95
CA ARG A 61 -26.32 27.65 -9.18
C ARG A 61 -26.86 26.26 -8.92
N LEU A 62 -26.12 25.43 -8.18
CA LEU A 62 -26.53 24.06 -7.88
C LEU A 62 -27.82 24.06 -7.03
N ALA A 63 -27.89 24.92 -6.00
CA ALA A 63 -29.05 25.04 -5.12
C ALA A 63 -30.32 25.49 -5.86
N ALA A 64 -30.21 26.35 -6.86
CA ALA A 64 -31.35 26.77 -7.68
C ALA A 64 -31.96 25.62 -8.51
N ARG A 65 -31.13 24.65 -8.93
CA ARG A 65 -31.57 23.51 -9.76
C ARG A 65 -31.96 22.29 -8.92
N PHE A 66 -31.35 22.09 -7.75
CA PHE A 66 -31.48 20.88 -6.93
C PHE A 66 -32.93 20.43 -6.64
N PRO A 67 -33.89 21.32 -6.27
CA PRO A 67 -35.24 20.91 -5.89
C PRO A 67 -36.02 20.21 -7.01
N GLU A 68 -35.82 20.61 -8.26
CA GLU A 68 -36.54 20.09 -9.43
C GLU A 68 -35.70 19.09 -10.26
N ALA A 69 -34.50 18.76 -9.80
CA ALA A 69 -33.58 17.88 -10.52
C ALA A 69 -33.87 16.39 -10.31
N ASP A 70 -33.34 15.55 -11.21
CA ASP A 70 -33.34 14.09 -11.06
C ASP A 70 -32.38 13.60 -9.97
N GLU A 71 -32.52 12.33 -9.57
CA GLU A 71 -31.70 11.73 -8.51
C GLU A 71 -30.21 11.69 -8.85
N LYS A 72 -29.85 11.50 -10.13
CA LYS A 72 -28.45 11.50 -10.57
C LYS A 72 -27.77 12.84 -10.29
N PHE A 73 -28.41 13.94 -10.69
CA PHE A 73 -27.89 15.28 -10.43
C PHE A 73 -27.83 15.58 -8.93
N ARG A 74 -28.86 15.20 -8.17
CA ARG A 74 -28.89 15.38 -6.71
C ARG A 74 -27.76 14.61 -6.02
N LYS A 75 -27.50 13.35 -6.44
CA LYS A 75 -26.39 12.53 -5.95
C LYS A 75 -25.05 13.21 -6.25
N GLY A 76 -24.86 13.70 -7.48
CA GLY A 76 -23.67 14.45 -7.88
C GLY A 76 -23.43 15.70 -7.03
N CYS A 77 -24.49 16.44 -6.71
CA CYS A 77 -24.41 17.64 -5.86
C CYS A 77 -24.03 17.32 -4.39
N ILE A 78 -24.68 16.32 -3.78
CA ILE A 78 -24.36 15.90 -2.40
C ILE A 78 -22.94 15.34 -2.34
N SER A 79 -22.55 14.50 -3.30
CA SER A 79 -21.17 13.98 -3.43
C SER A 79 -20.16 15.11 -3.56
N PHE A 80 -20.38 16.08 -4.47
CA PHE A 80 -19.50 17.23 -4.65
C PHE A 80 -19.28 18.03 -3.36
N LEU A 81 -20.36 18.46 -2.70
CA LEU A 81 -20.22 19.23 -1.47
C LEU A 81 -19.58 18.40 -0.35
N SER A 82 -19.85 17.10 -0.27
CA SER A 82 -19.24 16.23 0.73
C SER A 82 -17.73 16.12 0.53
N HIS A 83 -17.27 15.81 -0.69
CA HIS A 83 -15.84 15.75 -1.00
C HIS A 83 -15.14 17.10 -0.82
N LEU A 84 -15.76 18.20 -1.25
CA LEU A 84 -15.20 19.53 -1.06
C LEU A 84 -15.08 19.89 0.43
N THR A 85 -16.10 19.59 1.23
CA THR A 85 -16.11 19.88 2.67
C THR A 85 -15.06 19.06 3.40
N LEU A 86 -14.93 17.78 3.06
CA LEU A 86 -13.89 16.93 3.63
C LEU A 86 -12.49 17.39 3.23
N GLY A 87 -12.30 17.72 1.94
CA GLY A 87 -11.04 18.25 1.43
C GLY A 87 -10.62 19.55 2.12
N LEU A 88 -11.57 20.48 2.32
CA LEU A 88 -11.35 21.73 3.09
C LEU A 88 -11.02 21.47 4.57
N SER A 89 -11.54 20.38 5.15
CA SER A 89 -11.32 19.98 6.54
C SER A 89 -10.09 19.08 6.73
N SER A 90 -9.30 18.86 5.67
CA SER A 90 -8.20 17.89 5.65
C SER A 90 -6.86 18.55 5.32
N PHE A 91 -5.80 17.75 5.21
CA PHE A 91 -4.49 18.23 4.78
C PHE A 91 -4.49 18.76 3.33
N LEU A 92 -5.49 18.43 2.50
CA LEU A 92 -5.46 18.75 1.07
C LEU A 92 -5.29 20.26 0.77
N VAL A 93 -5.84 21.13 1.61
CA VAL A 93 -5.71 22.58 1.46
C VAL A 93 -4.26 23.06 1.51
N GLN A 94 -3.36 22.32 2.17
CA GLN A 94 -1.94 22.67 2.29
C GLN A 94 -1.20 22.58 0.97
N TRP A 95 -1.68 21.77 0.01
CA TRP A 95 -1.04 21.65 -1.29
C TRP A 95 -1.21 22.88 -2.16
N ASN A 96 -2.31 23.64 -2.00
CA ASN A 96 -2.61 24.80 -2.84
C ASN A 96 -3.24 25.97 -2.06
N LEU A 97 -4.45 25.82 -1.50
CA LEU A 97 -5.21 26.96 -0.93
C LEU A 97 -4.50 27.66 0.25
N LYS A 98 -3.71 26.91 1.04
CA LYS A 98 -2.88 27.43 2.14
C LYS A 98 -1.39 27.52 1.81
N ASN A 99 -1.01 27.25 0.55
CA ASN A 99 0.39 27.12 0.17
C ASN A 99 1.03 28.50 -0.07
N ALA A 100 1.74 29.01 0.94
CA ALA A 100 2.42 30.30 0.87
C ALA A 100 3.60 30.32 -0.13
N ASP A 101 4.23 29.17 -0.41
CA ASP A 101 5.29 29.11 -1.43
C ASP A 101 4.73 29.35 -2.84
N LEU A 102 3.47 28.99 -3.08
CA LEU A 102 2.79 29.20 -4.36
C LEU A 102 2.12 30.58 -4.47
N HIS A 103 1.56 31.11 -3.38
CA HIS A 103 0.67 32.27 -3.42
C HIS A 103 1.12 33.46 -2.54
N GLY A 104 2.22 33.35 -1.81
CA GLY A 104 2.65 34.37 -0.85
C GLY A 104 1.59 34.59 0.23
N ASP A 105 1.26 35.86 0.50
CA ASP A 105 0.22 36.23 1.48
C ASP A 105 -1.22 35.98 0.97
N ALA A 106 -1.38 35.66 -0.32
CA ALA A 106 -2.68 35.46 -0.95
C ALA A 106 -3.20 34.02 -0.74
N ILE A 107 -3.18 33.53 0.49
CA ILE A 107 -3.69 32.21 0.90
C ILE A 107 -5.04 32.32 1.61
N LEU A 108 -5.76 31.20 1.74
CA LEU A 108 -6.93 31.13 2.62
C LEU A 108 -6.48 30.91 4.07
N ASP A 109 -6.97 31.76 4.98
CA ASP A 109 -6.80 31.57 6.41
C ASP A 109 -7.79 30.53 6.98
N ASP A 110 -7.52 30.07 8.20
CA ASP A 110 -8.34 29.05 8.86
C ASP A 110 -9.76 29.52 9.13
N ALA A 111 -9.95 30.82 9.39
CA ALA A 111 -11.27 31.39 9.64
C ALA A 111 -12.14 31.35 8.38
N ARG A 112 -11.57 31.64 7.21
CA ARG A 112 -12.24 31.55 5.92
C ARG A 112 -12.55 30.10 5.56
N ILE A 113 -11.60 29.19 5.70
CA ILE A 113 -11.83 27.75 5.43
C ILE A 113 -12.98 27.23 6.29
N LYS A 114 -12.97 27.55 7.59
CA LYS A 114 -14.04 27.20 8.51
C LYS A 114 -15.40 27.76 8.08
N ALA A 115 -15.46 29.03 7.65
CA ALA A 115 -16.70 29.63 7.16
C ALA A 115 -17.24 28.92 5.91
N GLU A 116 -16.38 28.50 4.98
CA GLU A 116 -16.82 27.76 3.80
C GLU A 116 -17.30 26.34 4.15
N VAL A 117 -16.64 25.66 5.09
CA VAL A 117 -17.06 24.36 5.63
C VAL A 117 -18.45 24.46 6.28
N GLU A 118 -18.66 25.45 7.14
CA GLU A 118 -19.97 25.67 7.81
C GLU A 118 -21.09 25.94 6.80
N ALA A 119 -20.82 26.76 5.78
CA ALA A 119 -21.78 27.05 4.73
C ALA A 119 -22.10 25.82 3.85
N ASN A 120 -21.11 24.96 3.57
CA ASN A 120 -21.34 23.69 2.87
C ASN A 120 -22.20 22.73 3.69
N LEU A 121 -21.90 22.59 4.99
CA LEU A 121 -22.68 21.72 5.90
C LEU A 121 -24.14 22.18 6.01
N ALA A 122 -24.39 23.49 6.07
CA ALA A 122 -25.74 24.02 6.08
C ALA A 122 -26.53 23.66 4.81
N LEU A 123 -25.90 23.82 3.64
CA LEU A 123 -26.52 23.49 2.35
C LEU A 123 -26.72 21.97 2.17
N LEU A 124 -25.78 21.15 2.64
CA LEU A 124 -25.92 19.69 2.66
C LEU A 124 -27.13 19.27 3.48
N ALA A 125 -27.31 19.81 4.69
CA ALA A 125 -28.47 19.49 5.53
C ALA A 125 -29.82 19.83 4.85
N GLU A 126 -29.88 20.94 4.11
CA GLU A 126 -31.06 21.30 3.30
C GLU A 126 -31.31 20.30 2.17
N TRP A 127 -30.25 19.90 1.45
CA TRP A 127 -30.34 18.95 0.34
C TRP A 127 -30.68 17.52 0.77
N GLU A 128 -30.16 17.05 1.89
CA GLU A 128 -30.53 15.76 2.48
C GLU A 128 -32.02 15.72 2.84
N ALA A 129 -32.55 16.79 3.41
CA ALA A 129 -33.98 16.89 3.73
C ALA A 129 -34.88 16.86 2.48
N LEU A 130 -34.39 17.38 1.35
CA LEU A 130 -35.10 17.38 0.07
C LEU A 130 -34.96 16.06 -0.71
N ALA A 131 -33.89 15.30 -0.48
CA ALA A 131 -33.57 14.08 -1.21
C ALA A 131 -33.12 12.93 -0.28
N PRO A 132 -33.97 12.48 0.66
CA PRO A 132 -33.57 11.49 1.66
C PRO A 132 -33.20 10.12 1.07
N SER A 133 -33.79 9.71 -0.06
CA SER A 133 -33.42 8.46 -0.74
C SER A 133 -31.97 8.48 -1.25
N VAL A 134 -31.58 9.59 -1.87
CA VAL A 134 -30.23 9.79 -2.41
C VAL A 134 -29.20 9.89 -1.28
N ALA A 135 -29.55 10.56 -0.18
CA ALA A 135 -28.70 10.62 1.00
C ALA A 135 -28.47 9.23 1.60
N GLU A 136 -29.53 8.43 1.77
CA GLU A 136 -29.42 7.06 2.32
C GLU A 136 -28.56 6.15 1.42
N GLU A 137 -28.70 6.26 0.09
CA GLU A 137 -27.85 5.54 -0.86
C GLU A 137 -26.37 5.88 -0.67
N LEU A 138 -26.01 7.17 -0.62
CA LEU A 138 -24.63 7.62 -0.41
C LEU A 138 -24.08 7.19 0.96
N LEU A 139 -24.90 7.23 2.02
CA LEU A 139 -24.49 6.76 3.34
C LEU A 139 -24.20 5.25 3.32
N GLY A 140 -24.97 4.46 2.56
CA GLY A 140 -24.70 3.04 2.36
C GLY A 140 -23.36 2.80 1.65
N GLU A 141 -23.08 3.54 0.58
CA GLU A 141 -21.79 3.48 -0.14
C GLU A 141 -20.61 3.84 0.78
N TRP A 142 -20.72 4.91 1.56
CA TRP A 142 -19.66 5.31 2.49
C TRP A 142 -19.49 4.33 3.65
N ARG A 143 -20.56 3.66 4.11
CA ARG A 143 -20.46 2.59 5.10
C ARG A 143 -19.68 1.40 4.56
N GLN A 144 -19.98 0.97 3.33
CA GLN A 144 -19.24 -0.10 2.67
C GLN A 144 -17.75 0.25 2.47
N GLU A 145 -17.45 1.47 1.99
CA GLU A 145 -16.06 1.94 1.84
C GLU A 145 -15.34 2.00 3.19
N ALA A 146 -15.99 2.54 4.23
CA ALA A 146 -15.43 2.65 5.58
C ALA A 146 -15.17 1.28 6.20
N GLU A 147 -16.09 0.32 6.05
CA GLU A 147 -15.94 -1.06 6.52
C GLU A 147 -14.75 -1.73 5.83
N ALA A 148 -14.68 -1.68 4.49
CA ALA A 148 -13.58 -2.25 3.72
C ALA A 148 -12.23 -1.65 4.15
N ARG A 149 -12.18 -0.34 4.40
CA ARG A 149 -11.00 0.32 4.97
C ARG A 149 -10.68 -0.21 6.36
N PHE A 150 -11.66 -0.33 7.27
CA PHE A 150 -11.43 -0.84 8.62
C PHE A 150 -10.98 -2.31 8.65
N VAL A 151 -11.43 -3.13 7.69
CA VAL A 151 -10.90 -4.48 7.45
C VAL A 151 -9.42 -4.42 7.08
N ALA A 152 -9.03 -3.57 6.13
CA ALA A 152 -7.62 -3.37 5.76
C ALA A 152 -6.77 -2.82 6.91
N GLU A 153 -7.36 -2.01 7.78
CA GLU A 153 -6.73 -1.51 9.01
C GLU A 153 -6.66 -2.55 10.13
N ARG A 154 -7.18 -3.77 9.92
CA ARG A 154 -7.31 -4.83 10.94
C ARG A 154 -8.02 -4.33 12.21
N ALA A 155 -9.04 -3.51 12.04
CA ALA A 155 -9.83 -3.02 13.17
C ALA A 155 -10.64 -4.14 13.82
N GLN A 156 -10.86 -4.03 15.13
CA GLN A 156 -11.87 -4.84 15.81
C GLN A 156 -13.25 -4.30 15.42
N GLU A 157 -14.17 -5.19 15.05
CA GLU A 157 -15.56 -4.85 14.69
C GLU A 157 -15.67 -3.77 13.58
N PRO A 158 -15.16 -4.04 12.37
CA PRO A 158 -15.08 -3.05 11.28
C PRO A 158 -16.46 -2.50 10.87
N GLU A 159 -17.51 -3.32 10.88
CA GLU A 159 -18.89 -2.91 10.58
C GLU A 159 -19.40 -1.88 11.59
N ALA A 160 -19.22 -2.13 12.89
CA ALA A 160 -19.66 -1.20 13.95
C ALA A 160 -18.91 0.14 13.88
N LEU A 161 -17.61 0.10 13.57
CA LEU A 161 -16.81 1.31 13.38
C LEU A 161 -17.22 2.09 12.12
N ALA A 162 -17.60 1.40 11.05
CA ALA A 162 -18.12 2.02 9.83
C ALA A 162 -19.44 2.73 10.10
N GLU A 163 -20.37 2.08 10.81
CA GLU A 163 -21.63 2.66 11.25
C GLU A 163 -21.41 3.90 12.15
N GLU A 164 -20.49 3.82 13.12
CA GLU A 164 -20.15 4.96 13.97
C GLU A 164 -19.54 6.12 13.18
N LEU A 165 -18.62 5.81 12.25
CA LEU A 165 -17.96 6.82 11.43
C LEU A 165 -18.96 7.53 10.52
N VAL A 166 -19.83 6.80 9.83
CA VAL A 166 -20.79 7.38 8.88
C VAL A 166 -21.94 8.06 9.60
N GLY A 167 -22.42 7.51 10.71
CA GLY A 167 -23.57 8.05 11.41
C GLY A 167 -24.85 8.04 10.57
N SER A 168 -25.78 8.94 10.87
CA SER A 168 -27.12 8.97 10.27
C SER A 168 -27.33 10.07 9.23
N SER A 169 -26.30 10.85 8.91
CA SER A 169 -26.35 11.92 7.92
C SER A 169 -24.97 12.17 7.32
N ALA A 170 -24.90 12.75 6.13
CA ALA A 170 -23.67 13.20 5.51
C ALA A 170 -22.96 14.24 6.39
N CYS A 171 -23.73 15.09 7.07
CA CYS A 171 -23.16 16.02 8.05
C CYS A 171 -22.47 15.31 9.22
N ASP A 172 -23.01 14.18 9.70
CA ASP A 172 -22.38 13.39 10.76
C ASP A 172 -21.11 12.71 10.24
N TYR A 173 -21.19 12.04 9.09
CA TYR A 173 -20.03 11.45 8.42
C TYR A 173 -18.88 12.46 8.27
N LEU A 174 -19.17 13.65 7.73
CA LEU A 174 -18.15 14.68 7.48
C LEU A 174 -17.52 15.19 8.78
N ARG A 175 -18.31 15.39 9.84
CA ARG A 175 -17.78 15.82 11.16
C ARG A 175 -16.96 14.72 11.82
N ASN A 176 -17.42 13.47 11.75
CA ASN A 176 -16.71 12.32 12.27
C ASN A 176 -15.39 12.13 11.55
N MET A 177 -15.40 12.27 10.22
CA MET A 177 -14.19 12.19 9.44
C MET A 177 -13.23 13.35 9.71
N ALA A 178 -13.73 14.59 9.77
CA ALA A 178 -12.91 15.75 10.11
C ALA A 178 -12.20 15.57 11.47
N ARG A 179 -12.90 15.03 12.47
CA ARG A 179 -12.31 14.72 13.79
C ARG A 179 -11.22 13.66 13.71
N ALA A 180 -11.45 12.58 12.95
CA ALA A 180 -10.45 11.52 12.85
C ALA A 180 -9.20 11.98 12.05
N ILE A 181 -9.36 12.83 11.04
CA ILE A 181 -8.21 13.44 10.33
C ILE A 181 -7.43 14.37 11.26
N GLU A 182 -8.12 15.23 12.02
CA GLU A 182 -7.49 16.15 12.98
C GLU A 182 -6.75 15.40 14.09
N GLY A 183 -7.29 14.27 14.55
CA GLY A 183 -6.68 13.44 15.60
C GLY A 183 -5.48 12.60 15.16
N SER A 184 -5.19 12.50 13.85
CA SER A 184 -4.13 11.63 13.33
C SER A 184 -2.73 12.06 13.80
N ASN A 185 -1.97 11.11 14.34
CA ASN A 185 -0.57 11.30 14.67
C ASN A 185 0.30 11.36 13.41
N LEU A 186 -0.03 10.59 12.36
CA LEU A 186 0.68 10.66 11.09
C LEU A 186 0.57 12.06 10.47
N ARG A 187 -0.62 12.67 10.49
CA ARG A 187 -0.84 14.01 9.95
C ARG A 187 0.15 15.05 10.53
N LYS A 188 0.52 14.92 11.80
CA LYS A 188 1.49 15.83 12.46
C LYS A 188 2.86 15.81 11.76
N ILE A 189 3.30 14.67 11.23
CA ILE A 189 4.56 14.56 10.47
C ILE A 189 4.47 15.37 9.18
N ALA A 190 3.34 15.28 8.46
CA ALA A 190 3.10 16.06 7.25
C ALA A 190 3.00 17.57 7.54
N GLU A 191 2.43 17.96 8.68
CA GLU A 191 2.39 19.36 9.13
C GLU A 191 3.78 19.90 9.48
N MET A 192 4.63 19.10 10.13
CA MET A 192 6.03 19.46 10.37
C MET A 192 6.81 19.69 9.07
N ARG A 193 6.54 18.89 8.02
CA ARG A 193 7.12 19.10 6.67
C ARG A 193 6.68 20.44 6.08
N VAL A 194 5.39 20.77 6.12
CA VAL A 194 4.87 22.05 5.60
C VAL A 194 5.43 23.24 6.40
N ALA A 195 5.64 23.08 7.70
CA ALA A 195 6.30 24.07 8.54
C ALA A 195 7.82 24.20 8.31
N GLY A 196 8.39 23.39 7.40
CA GLY A 196 9.82 23.38 7.09
C GLY A 196 10.71 22.79 8.19
N LEU A 197 10.13 22.04 9.13
CA LEU A 197 10.85 21.43 10.25
C LEU A 197 11.52 20.11 9.86
N ASN A 198 10.95 19.38 8.90
CA ASN A 198 11.52 18.16 8.32
C ASN A 198 11.23 18.10 6.81
N HIS A 199 11.67 17.01 6.16
CA HIS A 199 11.37 16.74 4.75
C HIS A 199 10.64 15.40 4.52
N THR A 200 10.14 14.78 5.58
CA THR A 200 9.56 13.43 5.52
C THR A 200 8.22 13.45 4.81
N GLU A 201 8.13 12.67 3.74
CA GLU A 201 6.89 12.41 3.02
C GLU A 201 6.21 11.17 3.58
N LEU A 202 4.89 11.20 3.64
CA LEU A 202 4.10 10.04 4.01
C LEU A 202 3.69 9.26 2.76
N GLY A 203 3.88 7.95 2.81
CA GLY A 203 3.40 7.02 1.80
C GLY A 203 2.29 6.11 2.32
N ASN A 204 1.42 5.66 1.42
CA ASN A 204 0.46 4.59 1.67
C ASN A 204 1.04 3.27 1.17
N ASP A 205 1.34 2.32 2.06
CA ASP A 205 1.85 0.99 1.68
C ASP A 205 0.72 0.02 1.33
N TYR A 206 -0.15 0.47 0.43
CA TYR A 206 -1.38 -0.21 0.05
C TYR A 206 -1.87 0.36 -1.28
N ALA A 207 -2.23 -0.49 -2.26
CA ALA A 207 -2.72 0.00 -3.55
C ALA A 207 -4.20 0.46 -3.53
N ALA A 208 -4.83 0.45 -2.35
CA ALA A 208 -6.19 0.91 -2.10
C ALA A 208 -6.24 1.94 -0.95
N PHE A 209 -7.39 2.59 -0.79
CA PHE A 209 -7.68 3.55 0.29
C PHE A 209 -6.71 4.76 0.35
N LEU A 210 -6.01 5.06 -0.75
CA LEU A 210 -5.08 6.18 -0.84
C LEU A 210 -5.76 7.52 -0.53
N ARG A 211 -7.01 7.71 -0.96
CA ARG A 211 -7.83 8.90 -0.65
C ARG A 211 -7.76 9.29 0.83
N TYR A 212 -8.01 8.34 1.73
CA TYR A 212 -7.98 8.63 3.15
C TYR A 212 -6.56 9.00 3.62
N ALA A 213 -5.52 8.35 3.10
CA ALA A 213 -4.14 8.72 3.39
C ALA A 213 -3.78 10.13 2.86
N LEU A 214 -4.34 10.56 1.72
CA LEU A 214 -4.15 11.93 1.19
C LEU A 214 -4.71 12.98 2.15
N TYR A 215 -5.85 12.72 2.80
CA TYR A 215 -6.42 13.61 3.80
C TYR A 215 -5.50 13.82 5.01
N LEU A 216 -4.59 12.88 5.27
CA LEU A 216 -3.56 12.96 6.31
C LEU A 216 -2.24 13.58 5.81
N GLY A 217 -2.13 13.83 4.50
CA GLY A 217 -0.95 14.43 3.87
C GLY A 217 0.00 13.45 3.19
N ALA A 218 -0.44 12.21 2.94
CA ALA A 218 0.31 11.29 2.09
C ALA A 218 0.47 11.84 0.67
N SER A 219 1.60 11.53 0.05
CA SER A 219 1.98 11.98 -1.30
C SER A 219 2.69 10.92 -2.11
N PHE A 220 2.67 9.68 -1.64
CA PHE A 220 3.31 8.54 -2.26
C PHE A 220 2.47 7.30 -2.02
N VAL A 221 2.49 6.34 -2.95
CA VAL A 221 1.84 5.04 -2.75
C VAL A 221 2.72 3.97 -3.34
N THR A 222 2.82 2.84 -2.64
CA THR A 222 3.56 1.68 -3.10
C THR A 222 2.60 0.62 -3.61
N THR A 223 2.88 0.09 -4.80
CA THR A 223 2.17 -1.04 -5.39
C THR A 223 3.13 -2.19 -5.63
N ASN A 224 2.60 -3.41 -5.60
CA ASN A 224 3.22 -4.64 -6.06
C ASN A 224 2.07 -5.60 -6.43
N PRO A 225 2.33 -6.74 -7.08
CA PRO A 225 1.28 -7.66 -7.51
C PRO A 225 0.34 -8.10 -6.36
N VAL A 226 0.88 -8.33 -5.17
CA VAL A 226 0.06 -8.68 -3.97
C VAL A 226 -0.84 -7.52 -3.55
N LEU A 227 -0.32 -6.29 -3.55
CA LEU A 227 -1.12 -5.11 -3.19
C LEU A 227 -2.20 -4.80 -4.24
N VAL A 228 -1.93 -5.08 -5.52
CA VAL A 228 -2.92 -4.99 -6.61
C VAL A 228 -4.04 -6.02 -6.42
N ASP A 229 -3.68 -7.26 -6.10
CA ASP A 229 -4.65 -8.32 -5.80
C ASP A 229 -5.54 -7.94 -4.60
N ILE A 230 -4.93 -7.41 -3.54
CA ILE A 230 -5.63 -6.90 -2.36
C ILE A 230 -6.54 -5.72 -2.71
N ALA A 231 -6.11 -4.78 -3.55
CA ALA A 231 -6.94 -3.66 -3.98
C ALA A 231 -8.16 -4.14 -4.78
N TRP A 232 -7.98 -5.12 -5.66
CA TRP A 232 -9.09 -5.77 -6.34
C TRP A 232 -10.03 -6.47 -5.34
N ALA A 233 -9.48 -7.18 -4.36
CA ALA A 233 -10.28 -7.84 -3.32
C ALA A 233 -11.15 -6.90 -2.50
N ALA A 234 -10.63 -5.70 -2.21
CA ALA A 234 -11.25 -4.73 -1.32
C ALA A 234 -12.45 -4.02 -1.97
N ASP A 235 -12.52 -3.96 -3.30
CA ASP A 235 -13.61 -3.32 -4.05
C ASP A 235 -13.97 -4.13 -5.30
N PRO A 236 -14.60 -5.30 -5.13
CA PRO A 236 -14.92 -6.19 -6.25
C PRO A 236 -15.97 -5.59 -7.19
N ASP A 237 -16.87 -4.74 -6.70
CA ASP A 237 -17.91 -4.11 -7.52
C ASP A 237 -17.31 -3.11 -8.52
N HIS A 238 -16.25 -2.40 -8.14
CA HIS A 238 -15.49 -1.55 -9.04
C HIS A 238 -14.56 -2.36 -9.96
N TRP A 239 -13.76 -3.27 -9.40
CA TRP A 239 -12.65 -3.89 -10.13
C TRP A 239 -13.06 -5.09 -10.99
N ASN A 240 -14.09 -5.87 -10.63
CA ASN A 240 -14.51 -7.01 -11.46
C ASN A 240 -14.90 -6.58 -12.89
N PRO A 241 -15.73 -5.53 -13.10
CA PRO A 241 -16.03 -5.05 -14.45
C PRO A 241 -14.79 -4.60 -15.24
N VAL A 242 -13.78 -4.04 -14.56
CA VAL A 242 -12.51 -3.65 -15.19
C VAL A 242 -11.77 -4.89 -15.69
N MET A 243 -11.58 -5.90 -14.82
CA MET A 243 -10.91 -7.15 -15.19
C MET A 243 -11.66 -7.90 -16.28
N ASP A 244 -13.00 -7.90 -16.25
CA ASP A 244 -13.82 -8.53 -17.27
C ASP A 244 -13.62 -7.89 -18.65
N ARG A 245 -13.51 -6.55 -18.71
CA ARG A 245 -13.21 -5.83 -19.96
C ARG A 245 -11.81 -6.15 -20.48
N LEU A 246 -10.81 -6.23 -19.60
CA LEU A 246 -9.44 -6.58 -20.01
C LEU A 246 -9.38 -7.97 -20.64
N VAL A 247 -10.01 -8.96 -19.99
CA VAL A 247 -10.10 -10.32 -20.52
C VAL A 247 -10.85 -10.38 -21.84
N ALA A 248 -11.96 -9.64 -21.98
CA ALA A 248 -12.75 -9.63 -23.20
C ALA A 248 -12.04 -8.93 -24.38
N ALA A 249 -11.17 -7.96 -24.10
CA ALA A 249 -10.43 -7.22 -25.12
C ALA A 249 -9.41 -8.09 -25.87
N ASP A 250 -8.72 -8.98 -25.15
CA ASP A 250 -7.88 -10.02 -25.75
C ASP A 250 -7.99 -11.35 -24.97
N PRO A 251 -8.92 -12.24 -25.39
CA PRO A 251 -9.10 -13.53 -24.73
C PRO A 251 -7.88 -14.46 -24.80
N ASN A 252 -6.93 -14.17 -25.70
CA ASN A 252 -5.71 -14.98 -25.90
C ASN A 252 -4.45 -14.28 -25.38
N ALA A 253 -4.59 -13.15 -24.68
CA ALA A 253 -3.47 -12.50 -24.01
C ALA A 253 -2.74 -13.51 -23.13
N ASP A 254 -1.41 -13.47 -23.17
CA ASP A 254 -0.61 -14.27 -22.25
C ASP A 254 -0.86 -13.81 -20.81
N ASP A 255 -0.65 -14.73 -19.86
CA ASP A 255 -1.02 -14.50 -18.47
C ASP A 255 -0.20 -13.39 -17.81
N GLU A 256 1.06 -13.19 -18.26
CA GLU A 256 1.91 -12.08 -17.78
C GLU A 256 1.40 -10.74 -18.32
N GLU A 257 0.99 -10.66 -19.58
CA GLU A 257 0.41 -9.46 -20.18
C GLU A 257 -0.92 -9.10 -19.52
N LEU A 258 -1.80 -10.06 -19.27
CA LEU A 258 -3.06 -9.81 -18.57
C LEU A 258 -2.81 -9.28 -17.14
N ALA A 259 -1.83 -9.85 -16.42
CA ALA A 259 -1.41 -9.37 -15.11
C ALA A 259 -0.82 -7.97 -15.15
N ARG A 260 -0.03 -7.65 -16.19
CA ARG A 260 0.51 -6.31 -16.44
C ARG A 260 -0.62 -5.30 -16.66
N LEU A 261 -1.58 -5.60 -17.53
CA LEU A 261 -2.72 -4.74 -17.82
C LEU A 261 -3.60 -4.51 -16.59
N ALA A 262 -3.93 -5.56 -15.83
CA ALA A 262 -4.67 -5.45 -14.59
C ALA A 262 -3.95 -4.58 -13.55
N THR A 263 -2.62 -4.74 -13.43
CA THR A 263 -1.78 -3.89 -12.58
C THR A 263 -1.82 -2.44 -13.02
N LEU A 264 -1.80 -2.16 -14.32
CA LEU A 264 -1.84 -0.80 -14.85
C LEU A 264 -3.13 -0.06 -14.53
N GLU A 265 -4.28 -0.73 -14.56
CA GLU A 265 -5.56 -0.09 -14.19
C GLU A 265 -5.55 0.38 -12.73
N VAL A 266 -5.07 -0.46 -11.80
CA VAL A 266 -4.94 -0.09 -10.38
C VAL A 266 -3.91 1.02 -10.17
N VAL A 267 -2.78 0.96 -10.89
CA VAL A 267 -1.75 1.99 -10.84
C VAL A 267 -2.29 3.33 -11.36
N LEU A 268 -3.00 3.32 -12.48
CA LEU A 268 -3.54 4.53 -13.11
C LEU A 268 -4.56 5.22 -12.20
N ALA A 269 -5.44 4.46 -11.55
CA ALA A 269 -6.37 5.01 -10.55
C ALA A 269 -5.63 5.75 -9.42
N ASN A 270 -4.55 5.17 -8.90
CA ASN A 270 -3.70 5.81 -7.89
C ASN A 270 -2.90 7.00 -8.45
N MET A 271 -2.45 6.93 -9.70
CA MET A 271 -1.76 8.02 -10.37
C MET A 271 -2.64 9.24 -10.52
N HIS A 272 -3.92 9.07 -10.86
CA HIS A 272 -4.89 10.17 -10.93
C HIS A 272 -5.10 10.85 -9.58
N LEU A 273 -5.23 10.08 -8.49
CA LEU A 273 -5.35 10.63 -7.14
C LEU A 273 -4.13 11.48 -6.73
N LEU A 274 -2.92 11.06 -7.11
CA LEU A 274 -1.69 11.79 -6.81
C LEU A 274 -1.32 12.85 -7.84
N ARG A 275 -2.02 12.90 -8.97
CA ARG A 275 -1.68 13.79 -10.09
C ARG A 275 -1.61 15.26 -9.66
N PRO A 276 -2.56 15.81 -8.87
CA PRO A 276 -2.48 17.19 -8.44
C PRO A 276 -1.21 17.51 -7.65
N ILE A 277 -0.80 16.60 -6.76
CA ILE A 277 0.43 16.76 -5.96
C ILE A 277 1.66 16.72 -6.87
N PHE A 278 1.70 15.80 -7.83
CA PHE A 278 2.78 15.70 -8.82
C PHE A 278 2.94 17.00 -9.62
N LEU A 279 1.83 17.54 -10.12
CA LEU A 279 1.83 18.80 -10.88
C LEU A 279 2.29 19.98 -10.02
N LEU A 280 1.72 20.14 -8.81
CA LEU A 280 2.03 21.24 -7.91
C LEU A 280 3.49 21.21 -7.40
N THR A 281 4.07 20.02 -7.27
CA THR A 281 5.46 19.82 -6.81
C THR A 281 6.47 19.66 -7.95
N ARG A 282 6.05 19.89 -9.21
CA ARG A 282 6.88 19.73 -10.41
C ARG A 282 7.56 18.35 -10.51
N GLY A 283 6.83 17.32 -10.10
CA GLY A 283 7.27 15.93 -10.08
C GLY A 283 8.14 15.53 -8.89
N GLY A 284 8.40 16.43 -7.94
CA GLY A 284 9.16 16.12 -6.73
C GLY A 284 8.43 15.18 -5.78
N MET A 285 7.10 15.14 -5.81
CA MET A 285 6.24 14.27 -4.99
C MET A 285 5.06 13.78 -5.84
N GLY A 286 4.13 13.01 -5.25
CA GLY A 286 2.90 12.61 -5.93
C GLY A 286 3.08 11.44 -6.90
N CYS A 287 3.99 10.52 -6.60
CA CYS A 287 4.25 9.36 -7.47
C CYS A 287 3.68 8.05 -6.92
N VAL A 288 3.31 7.18 -7.85
CA VAL A 288 3.04 5.76 -7.60
C VAL A 288 4.32 4.96 -7.79
N SER A 289 4.63 4.07 -6.86
CA SER A 289 5.77 3.16 -6.97
C SER A 289 5.33 1.80 -7.49
N LEU A 290 5.62 1.52 -8.76
CA LEU A 290 5.18 0.34 -9.49
C LEU A 290 6.27 -0.72 -9.57
N GLN A 291 5.99 -1.93 -9.07
CA GLN A 291 6.86 -3.09 -9.19
C GLN A 291 6.89 -3.65 -10.62
N VAL A 292 8.09 -3.75 -11.22
CA VAL A 292 8.31 -4.60 -12.41
C VAL A 292 8.18 -6.08 -12.01
N ASN A 293 7.99 -6.99 -12.98
CA ASN A 293 7.75 -8.41 -12.70
C ASN A 293 8.82 -8.98 -11.73
N PRO A 294 8.45 -9.39 -10.50
CA PRO A 294 9.42 -9.82 -9.49
C PRO A 294 10.16 -11.10 -9.89
N LYS A 295 9.61 -11.91 -10.80
CA LYS A 295 10.24 -13.13 -11.31
C LYS A 295 11.40 -12.85 -12.28
N ARG A 296 11.56 -11.60 -12.73
CA ARG A 296 12.65 -11.13 -13.59
C ARG A 296 13.76 -10.41 -12.81
N HIS A 297 13.86 -10.62 -11.50
CA HIS A 297 14.80 -9.91 -10.61
C HIS A 297 16.29 -10.06 -10.96
N GLY A 298 16.65 -11.10 -11.71
CA GLY A 298 18.00 -11.37 -12.21
C GLY A 298 18.25 -10.95 -13.67
N ASP A 299 17.27 -10.33 -14.35
CA ASP A 299 17.38 -9.96 -15.76
C ASP A 299 17.23 -8.44 -15.95
N ALA A 300 18.36 -7.77 -16.13
CA ALA A 300 18.39 -6.32 -16.32
C ALA A 300 17.65 -5.89 -17.60
N GLN A 301 17.77 -6.64 -18.69
CA GLN A 301 17.18 -6.26 -19.97
C GLN A 301 15.66 -6.40 -19.93
N ALA A 302 15.14 -7.47 -19.29
CA ALA A 302 13.71 -7.63 -19.07
C ALA A 302 13.15 -6.46 -18.23
N MET A 303 13.80 -6.12 -17.10
CA MET A 303 13.35 -4.99 -16.26
C MET A 303 13.36 -3.65 -17.00
N ILE A 304 14.39 -3.39 -17.83
CA ILE A 304 14.48 -2.15 -18.63
C ILE A 304 13.37 -2.11 -19.68
N ALA A 305 13.14 -3.22 -20.39
CA ALA A 305 12.12 -3.32 -21.42
C ALA A 305 10.72 -3.10 -20.84
N ASP A 306 10.39 -3.81 -19.76
CA ASP A 306 9.10 -3.71 -19.07
C ASP A 306 8.83 -2.28 -18.60
N ALA A 307 9.78 -1.68 -17.86
CA ALA A 307 9.61 -0.33 -17.33
C ALA A 307 9.49 0.72 -18.44
N THR A 308 10.27 0.59 -19.52
CA THR A 308 10.21 1.54 -20.65
C THR A 308 8.90 1.43 -21.42
N ALA A 309 8.43 0.19 -21.67
CA ALA A 309 7.15 -0.06 -22.34
C ALA A 309 5.97 0.49 -21.51
N ILE A 310 5.93 0.17 -20.21
CA ILE A 310 4.92 0.67 -19.30
C ILE A 310 4.95 2.20 -19.23
N TYR A 311 6.13 2.81 -19.12
CA TYR A 311 6.24 4.27 -19.08
C TYR A 311 5.68 4.91 -20.36
N GLY A 312 5.96 4.33 -21.53
CA GLY A 312 5.39 4.76 -22.80
C GLY A 312 3.87 4.67 -22.83
N GLU A 313 3.29 3.54 -22.43
CA GLU A 313 1.84 3.36 -22.35
C GLU A 313 1.19 4.36 -21.38
N LEU A 314 1.79 4.56 -20.20
CA LEU A 314 1.30 5.54 -19.24
C LEU A 314 1.37 6.97 -19.79
N ARG A 315 2.36 7.31 -20.62
CA ARG A 315 2.39 8.61 -21.30
C ARG A 315 1.20 8.76 -22.24
N GLU A 316 0.89 7.74 -23.02
CA GLU A 316 -0.27 7.76 -23.93
C GLU A 316 -1.58 7.91 -23.18
N ARG A 317 -1.76 7.16 -22.08
CA ARG A 317 -2.94 7.24 -21.21
C ARG A 317 -3.06 8.57 -20.43
N LEU A 318 -2.00 9.37 -20.38
CA LEU A 318 -1.97 10.70 -19.79
C LEU A 318 -1.87 11.81 -20.84
N ASP A 319 -2.37 11.55 -22.06
CA ASP A 319 -2.39 12.53 -23.17
C ASP A 319 -1.00 13.13 -23.48
N GLY A 320 0.05 12.33 -23.33
CA GLY A 320 1.44 12.71 -23.54
C GLY A 320 2.14 13.32 -22.32
N GLY A 321 1.44 13.46 -21.18
CA GLY A 321 1.98 13.99 -19.93
C GLY A 321 3.10 13.12 -19.32
N VAL A 322 3.92 13.72 -18.46
CA VAL A 322 4.98 12.99 -17.74
C VAL A 322 4.32 12.05 -16.72
N PRO A 323 4.52 10.72 -16.76
CA PRO A 323 3.92 9.79 -15.82
C PRO A 323 4.47 10.00 -14.41
N ASN A 324 3.58 10.12 -13.43
CA ASN A 324 3.92 10.21 -12.01
C ASN A 324 4.15 8.83 -11.40
N VAL A 325 5.13 8.11 -11.95
CA VAL A 325 5.50 6.75 -11.55
C VAL A 325 6.99 6.65 -11.26
N VAL A 326 7.36 5.81 -10.29
CA VAL A 326 8.72 5.32 -10.10
C VAL A 326 8.72 3.80 -10.15
N PHE A 327 9.65 3.19 -10.88
CA PHE A 327 9.68 1.73 -11.04
C PHE A 327 10.49 1.07 -9.93
N LYS A 328 9.87 0.10 -9.24
CA LYS A 328 10.58 -0.65 -8.21
C LYS A 328 11.51 -1.67 -8.85
N LEU A 329 12.79 -1.58 -8.50
CA LEU A 329 13.84 -2.51 -8.93
C LEU A 329 14.42 -3.20 -7.69
N PRO A 330 14.73 -4.50 -7.74
CA PRO A 330 15.35 -5.19 -6.63
C PRO A 330 16.80 -4.71 -6.43
N GLY A 331 17.31 -4.77 -5.20
CA GLY A 331 18.68 -4.44 -4.82
C GLY A 331 19.72 -5.46 -5.30
N THR A 332 19.65 -5.90 -6.55
CA THR A 332 20.52 -6.90 -7.17
C THR A 332 21.50 -6.26 -8.16
N ARG A 333 22.49 -7.03 -8.65
CA ARG A 333 23.38 -6.57 -9.73
C ARG A 333 22.61 -6.17 -10.99
N ALA A 334 21.67 -7.01 -11.42
CA ALA A 334 20.79 -6.74 -12.55
C ALA A 334 19.92 -5.48 -12.31
N GLY A 335 19.40 -5.32 -11.09
CA GLY A 335 18.67 -4.11 -10.68
C GLY A 335 19.52 -2.85 -10.77
N LEU A 336 20.82 -2.92 -10.43
CA LEU A 336 21.75 -1.81 -10.55
C LEU A 336 21.96 -1.38 -12.01
N GLU A 337 22.05 -2.33 -12.94
CA GLU A 337 22.15 -2.04 -14.37
C GLU A 337 20.86 -1.38 -14.90
N ALA A 338 19.70 -1.92 -14.52
CA ALA A 338 18.42 -1.34 -14.86
C ALA A 338 18.24 0.07 -14.27
N CYS A 339 18.69 0.29 -13.03
CA CYS A 339 18.68 1.60 -12.38
C CYS A 339 19.45 2.64 -13.20
N TYR A 340 20.68 2.31 -13.61
CA TYR A 340 21.49 3.21 -14.42
C TYR A 340 20.80 3.54 -15.76
N ALA A 341 20.28 2.52 -16.46
CA ALA A 341 19.63 2.69 -17.76
C ALA A 341 18.35 3.53 -17.68
N LEU A 342 17.48 3.26 -16.71
CA LEU A 342 16.19 3.95 -16.56
C LEU A 342 16.37 5.38 -16.05
N THR A 343 17.20 5.58 -15.02
CA THR A 343 17.43 6.93 -14.48
C THR A 343 18.12 7.84 -15.48
N SER A 344 18.98 7.31 -16.36
CA SER A 344 19.59 8.07 -17.47
C SER A 344 18.54 8.59 -18.47
N GLN A 345 17.41 7.90 -18.61
CA GLN A 345 16.27 8.30 -19.44
C GLN A 345 15.28 9.22 -18.71
N GLY A 346 15.61 9.67 -17.48
CA GLY A 346 14.71 10.50 -16.69
C GLY A 346 13.60 9.73 -15.98
N ILE A 347 13.58 8.40 -16.07
CA ILE A 347 12.60 7.54 -15.42
C ILE A 347 13.02 7.30 -13.97
N GLY A 348 12.14 7.66 -13.03
CA GLY A 348 12.38 7.46 -11.60
C GLY A 348 12.33 5.99 -11.20
N VAL A 349 13.11 5.62 -10.20
CA VAL A 349 13.18 4.25 -9.69
C VAL A 349 13.03 4.21 -8.17
N ASN A 350 12.53 3.09 -7.65
CA ASN A 350 12.50 2.78 -6.24
C ASN A 350 13.26 1.49 -5.97
N ILE A 351 14.41 1.57 -5.30
CA ILE A 351 15.23 0.38 -5.05
C ILE A 351 14.65 -0.37 -3.85
N THR A 352 14.03 -1.52 -4.10
CA THR A 352 13.39 -2.42 -3.12
C THR A 352 14.19 -3.72 -2.98
N VAL A 353 13.77 -4.66 -2.13
CA VAL A 353 14.57 -5.86 -1.79
C VAL A 353 15.99 -5.43 -1.42
N ASN A 354 16.05 -4.43 -0.55
CA ASN A 354 17.20 -3.62 -0.27
C ASN A 354 17.21 -3.42 1.25
N PHE A 355 18.26 -3.91 1.88
CA PHE A 355 18.33 -4.13 3.33
C PHE A 355 19.66 -3.70 3.93
N GLY A 356 20.63 -3.31 3.10
CA GLY A 356 21.99 -3.09 3.56
C GLY A 356 22.73 -2.04 2.76
N LEU A 357 23.71 -1.39 3.42
CA LEU A 357 24.48 -0.29 2.85
C LEU A 357 25.32 -0.74 1.65
N PHE A 358 25.77 -2.00 1.61
CA PHE A 358 26.49 -2.56 0.45
C PHE A 358 25.64 -2.53 -0.84
N GLN A 359 24.31 -2.64 -0.72
CA GLN A 359 23.37 -2.44 -1.83
C GLN A 359 23.13 -0.94 -2.03
N GLN A 360 22.66 -0.25 -0.98
CA GLN A 360 22.14 1.12 -1.04
C GLN A 360 23.13 2.13 -1.62
N LEU A 361 24.39 2.07 -1.21
CA LEU A 361 25.41 3.04 -1.61
C LEU A 361 25.75 2.94 -3.11
N ARG A 362 25.77 1.71 -3.66
CA ARG A 362 25.98 1.46 -5.10
C ARG A 362 24.84 2.03 -5.93
N PHE A 363 23.60 1.88 -5.48
CA PHE A 363 22.45 2.49 -6.14
C PHE A 363 22.42 4.00 -6.00
N ALA A 364 22.83 4.56 -4.85
CA ALA A 364 22.96 6.00 -4.68
C ALA A 364 23.91 6.60 -5.73
N GLU A 365 25.07 5.97 -5.95
CA GLU A 365 26.03 6.37 -6.99
C GLU A 365 25.45 6.34 -8.39
N ALA A 366 24.70 5.29 -8.76
CA ALA A 366 24.04 5.18 -10.06
C ALA A 366 22.97 6.28 -10.24
N ILE A 367 22.11 6.47 -9.24
CA ILE A 367 21.04 7.48 -9.27
C ILE A 367 21.63 8.90 -9.39
N ARG A 368 22.74 9.18 -8.70
CA ARG A 368 23.43 10.48 -8.76
C ARG A 368 23.84 10.84 -10.20
N GLN A 369 24.26 9.85 -10.97
CA GLN A 369 24.67 10.01 -12.38
C GLN A 369 23.47 10.17 -13.34
N GLY A 370 22.30 9.63 -12.98
CA GLY A 370 21.08 9.69 -13.79
C GLY A 370 20.48 11.10 -13.97
N GLN A 371 19.31 11.17 -14.58
CA GLN A 371 18.53 12.39 -14.87
C GLN A 371 17.08 12.35 -14.35
N ALA A 372 16.68 11.29 -13.63
CA ALA A 372 15.36 11.23 -12.99
C ALA A 372 15.14 12.41 -12.03
N ILE A 373 13.88 12.88 -11.94
CA ILE A 373 13.48 13.97 -11.03
C ILE A 373 13.80 13.57 -9.58
N PHE A 374 13.35 12.38 -9.18
CA PHE A 374 13.81 11.73 -7.96
C PHE A 374 13.82 10.20 -8.13
N ALA A 375 14.49 9.54 -7.20
CA ALA A 375 14.46 8.10 -6.99
C ALA A 375 14.55 7.82 -5.48
N THR A 376 14.21 6.60 -5.09
CA THR A 376 14.18 6.20 -3.68
C THR A 376 15.08 5.00 -3.41
N LEU A 377 15.68 4.97 -2.22
CA LEU A 377 16.42 3.84 -1.68
C LEU A 377 15.59 3.26 -0.54
N THR A 378 14.80 2.23 -0.81
CA THR A 378 13.96 1.61 0.22
C THR A 378 14.82 0.77 1.15
N GLU A 379 14.72 1.01 2.45
CA GLU A 379 15.10 0.07 3.50
C GLU A 379 13.82 -0.64 3.97
N MET A 380 13.80 -1.96 3.89
CA MET A 380 12.64 -2.75 4.30
C MET A 380 12.73 -3.08 5.80
N ASN A 381 12.71 -2.06 6.66
CA ASN A 381 12.96 -2.15 8.10
C ASN A 381 12.39 -3.42 8.75
N GLY A 382 11.08 -3.62 8.67
CA GLY A 382 10.44 -4.75 9.35
C GLY A 382 10.67 -6.12 8.70
N ARG A 383 11.14 -6.17 7.44
CA ARG A 383 11.62 -7.39 6.80
C ARG A 383 13.08 -7.69 7.14
N LEU A 384 13.85 -6.73 7.64
CA LEU A 384 15.16 -6.96 8.26
C LEU A 384 15.04 -7.33 9.74
N ALA A 385 14.17 -6.65 10.48
CA ALA A 385 14.03 -6.79 11.94
C ALA A 385 13.73 -8.23 12.39
N TYR A 386 12.81 -8.93 11.72
CA TYR A 386 12.41 -10.29 12.15
C TYR A 386 13.48 -11.36 11.85
N PRO A 387 14.12 -11.39 10.67
CA PRO A 387 15.29 -12.25 10.48
C PRO A 387 16.41 -12.02 11.49
N VAL A 388 16.72 -10.76 11.81
CA VAL A 388 17.71 -10.42 12.86
C VAL A 388 17.25 -10.93 14.23
N ARG A 389 15.98 -10.72 14.59
CA ARG A 389 15.38 -11.25 15.82
C ARG A 389 15.54 -12.75 15.89
N ASP A 390 15.11 -13.46 14.86
CA ASP A 390 15.06 -14.92 14.84
C ASP A 390 16.49 -15.51 14.91
N GLU A 391 17.46 -14.87 14.24
CA GLU A 391 18.87 -15.23 14.36
C GLU A 391 19.40 -15.06 15.78
N LEU A 392 19.14 -13.92 16.43
CA LEU A 392 19.57 -13.66 17.81
C LEU A 392 18.90 -14.61 18.80
N LEU A 393 17.59 -14.84 18.65
CA LEU A 393 16.82 -15.77 19.50
C LEU A 393 17.34 -17.21 19.35
N GLY A 394 17.75 -17.61 18.15
CA GLY A 394 18.29 -18.94 17.88
C GLY A 394 19.61 -19.26 18.59
N LYS A 395 20.32 -18.24 19.10
CA LYS A 395 21.62 -18.40 19.80
C LYS A 395 21.64 -17.81 21.20
N LEU A 396 20.49 -17.70 21.86
CA LEU A 396 20.39 -17.10 23.21
C LEU A 396 21.33 -17.74 24.24
N ASP A 397 21.54 -19.06 24.19
CA ASP A 397 22.43 -19.75 25.12
C ASP A 397 23.89 -19.26 25.00
N GLU A 398 24.34 -18.92 23.80
CA GLU A 398 25.66 -18.35 23.54
C GLU A 398 25.70 -16.88 23.95
N LEU A 399 24.63 -16.13 23.66
CA LEU A 399 24.50 -14.71 23.98
C LEU A 399 24.41 -14.44 25.48
N ALA A 400 23.96 -15.43 26.27
CA ALA A 400 23.92 -15.34 27.72
C ALA A 400 25.32 -15.09 28.35
N ALA A 401 26.39 -15.56 27.70
CA ALA A 401 27.77 -15.29 28.14
C ALA A 401 28.14 -13.80 28.07
N TYR A 402 27.42 -13.02 27.25
CA TYR A 402 27.55 -11.57 27.09
C TYR A 402 26.48 -10.79 27.87
N GLY A 403 25.69 -11.48 28.70
CA GLY A 403 24.60 -10.87 29.47
C GLY A 403 23.44 -10.38 28.60
N ILE A 404 23.25 -10.95 27.42
CA ILE A 404 22.15 -10.61 26.50
C ILE A 404 20.98 -11.56 26.77
N THR A 405 19.81 -10.98 27.04
CA THR A 405 18.56 -11.70 27.29
C THR A 405 17.69 -11.75 26.04
N GLU A 406 16.63 -12.58 26.05
CA GLU A 406 15.59 -12.56 25.00
C GLU A 406 15.01 -11.15 24.79
N ALA A 407 14.79 -10.43 25.89
CA ALA A 407 14.24 -9.08 25.85
C ALA A 407 15.21 -8.10 25.18
N ASP A 408 16.51 -8.23 25.43
CA ASP A 408 17.54 -7.43 24.74
C ASP A 408 17.58 -7.77 23.24
N ALA A 409 17.51 -9.05 22.88
CA ALA A 409 17.53 -9.51 21.48
C ALA A 409 16.34 -8.96 20.69
N ARG A 410 15.12 -9.00 21.26
CA ARG A 410 13.91 -8.48 20.62
C ARG A 410 13.94 -6.97 20.49
N GLU A 411 14.28 -6.26 21.56
CA GLU A 411 14.43 -4.81 21.55
C GLU A 411 15.45 -4.37 20.49
N ALA A 412 16.64 -4.97 20.50
CA ALA A 412 17.72 -4.66 19.55
C ALA A 412 17.30 -4.94 18.10
N ALA A 413 16.62 -6.05 17.84
CA ALA A 413 16.14 -6.38 16.50
C ALA A 413 15.11 -5.36 15.95
N ALA A 414 14.30 -4.73 16.80
CA ALA A 414 13.42 -3.64 16.40
C ALA A 414 14.18 -2.38 15.94
N TRP A 415 15.43 -2.21 16.39
CA TRP A 415 16.33 -1.13 15.95
C TRP A 415 17.11 -1.45 14.67
N ALA A 416 17.08 -2.69 14.17
CA ALA A 416 17.95 -3.12 13.07
C ALA A 416 17.79 -2.26 11.80
N GLY A 417 16.55 -2.13 11.29
CA GLY A 417 16.25 -1.31 10.12
C GLY A 417 16.52 0.18 10.36
N VAL A 418 16.05 0.70 11.51
CA VAL A 418 16.27 2.09 11.94
C VAL A 418 17.76 2.44 11.93
N ALA A 419 18.63 1.57 12.48
CA ALA A 419 20.07 1.79 12.49
C ALA A 419 20.66 1.90 11.07
N VAL A 420 20.21 1.06 10.14
CA VAL A 420 20.62 1.10 8.73
C VAL A 420 20.15 2.40 8.06
N VAL A 421 18.87 2.79 8.23
CA VAL A 421 18.31 4.04 7.67
C VAL A 421 19.05 5.27 8.18
N LYS A 422 19.24 5.38 9.50
CA LYS A 422 19.95 6.52 10.10
C LYS A 422 21.39 6.61 9.61
N ARG A 423 22.06 5.46 9.46
CA ARG A 423 23.43 5.41 8.90
C ARG A 423 23.45 5.79 7.42
N LEU A 424 22.52 5.27 6.60
CA LEU A 424 22.38 5.66 5.19
C LEU A 424 22.16 7.16 5.06
N HIS A 425 21.21 7.72 5.82
CA HIS A 425 20.89 9.13 5.82
C HIS A 425 22.14 9.99 6.06
N ARG A 426 22.87 9.69 7.14
CA ARG A 426 24.12 10.38 7.50
C ARG A 426 25.17 10.30 6.40
N LEU A 427 25.44 9.10 5.87
CA LEU A 427 26.45 8.89 4.83
C LEU A 427 26.14 9.67 3.56
N LEU A 428 24.86 9.70 3.14
CA LEU A 428 24.43 10.48 1.99
C LEU A 428 24.62 11.99 2.22
N GLN A 429 24.25 12.50 3.40
CA GLN A 429 24.43 13.91 3.76
C GLN A 429 25.90 14.32 3.79
N GLU A 430 26.76 13.54 4.46
CA GLU A 430 28.21 13.79 4.54
C GLU A 430 28.88 13.84 3.16
N ARG A 431 28.28 13.14 2.18
CA ARG A 431 28.72 13.12 0.78
C ARG A 431 28.06 14.15 -0.12
N GLY A 432 27.22 15.02 0.42
CA GLY A 432 26.54 16.08 -0.31
C GLY A 432 25.52 15.55 -1.33
N TYR A 433 24.90 14.39 -1.07
CA TYR A 433 23.79 13.91 -1.88
C TYR A 433 22.56 14.79 -1.63
N ASP A 434 21.83 15.10 -2.71
CA ASP A 434 20.55 15.79 -2.61
C ASP A 434 19.45 14.81 -2.17
N LEU A 435 19.11 14.85 -0.88
CA LEU A 435 18.10 13.96 -0.29
C LEU A 435 16.67 14.22 -0.77
N ARG A 436 16.40 15.32 -1.48
CA ARG A 436 15.11 15.53 -2.16
C ARG A 436 15.04 14.79 -3.50
N ARG A 437 16.20 14.44 -4.06
CA ARG A 437 16.34 13.65 -5.30
C ARG A 437 16.62 12.18 -5.03
N ILE A 438 17.41 11.87 -4.02
CA ILE A 438 17.81 10.51 -3.65
C ILE A 438 17.28 10.28 -2.25
N LYS A 439 16.03 9.83 -2.17
CA LYS A 439 15.28 9.78 -0.91
C LYS A 439 15.46 8.41 -0.25
N PRO A 440 16.04 8.32 0.96
CA PRO A 440 15.85 7.12 1.77
C PRO A 440 14.35 6.91 2.03
N LEU A 441 13.87 5.70 1.86
CA LEU A 441 12.47 5.33 2.05
C LEU A 441 12.39 4.21 3.08
N VAL A 442 11.59 4.39 4.12
CA VAL A 442 11.33 3.37 5.13
C VAL A 442 10.06 2.62 4.77
N ALA A 443 10.14 1.29 4.68
CA ALA A 443 9.02 0.44 4.31
C ALA A 443 8.93 -0.83 5.18
N SER A 444 7.85 -1.59 4.97
CA SER A 444 7.62 -2.86 5.67
C SER A 444 7.51 -2.71 7.19
N LEU A 445 6.90 -1.64 7.67
CA LEU A 445 6.78 -1.30 9.09
C LEU A 445 6.16 -2.42 9.93
N ARG A 446 6.51 -2.47 11.22
CA ARG A 446 5.94 -3.40 12.22
C ARG A 446 5.34 -2.65 13.40
N ILE A 447 4.62 -3.40 14.24
CA ILE A 447 4.09 -2.93 15.52
C ILE A 447 4.79 -3.74 16.60
N TYR A 448 5.58 -3.08 17.44
CA TYR A 448 6.37 -3.69 18.51
C TYR A 448 5.70 -3.42 19.86
N LYS A 449 4.52 -4.02 20.08
CA LYS A 449 3.71 -3.79 21.29
C LYS A 449 3.66 -5.01 22.21
N GLU A 450 3.74 -6.20 21.65
CA GLU A 450 3.61 -7.47 22.37
C GLU A 450 4.90 -8.28 22.29
N GLY A 451 5.50 -8.58 23.45
CA GLY A 451 6.74 -9.34 23.56
C GLY A 451 7.71 -8.75 24.58
N PRO A 452 8.61 -9.56 25.15
CA PRO A 452 9.56 -9.07 26.14
C PRO A 452 10.54 -8.07 25.52
N GLY A 453 10.79 -6.95 26.21
CA GLY A 453 11.75 -5.92 25.81
C GLY A 453 11.17 -4.77 24.99
N TYR A 454 10.03 -4.96 24.31
CA TYR A 454 9.42 -3.89 23.52
C TYR A 454 8.87 -2.73 24.36
N ASP A 455 8.58 -2.98 25.63
CA ASP A 455 8.22 -1.95 26.62
C ASP A 455 9.36 -0.94 26.89
N ARG A 456 10.60 -1.27 26.48
CA ARG A 456 11.77 -0.40 26.60
C ARG A 456 11.99 0.50 25.39
N LEU A 457 11.32 0.23 24.27
CA LEU A 457 11.39 1.09 23.08
C LEU A 457 10.78 2.46 23.40
N PRO A 458 11.26 3.55 22.76
CA PRO A 458 10.66 4.89 22.92
C PRO A 458 9.19 4.92 22.52
N SER A 459 8.81 4.10 21.55
CA SER A 459 7.43 3.82 21.16
C SER A 459 7.31 2.41 20.56
N PRO A 460 6.09 1.86 20.43
CA PRO A 460 5.84 0.62 19.68
C PRO A 460 6.08 0.74 18.17
N TYR A 461 6.45 1.92 17.66
CA TYR A 461 6.57 2.26 16.25
C TYR A 461 7.91 2.95 15.95
N PRO A 462 9.06 2.33 16.28
CA PRO A 462 10.37 2.91 16.01
C PRO A 462 10.57 3.20 14.52
N ASP A 463 10.05 2.36 13.61
CA ASP A 463 10.10 2.59 12.16
C ASP A 463 9.45 3.91 11.70
N ILE A 464 8.58 4.52 12.53
CA ILE A 464 8.00 5.83 12.26
C ILE A 464 8.71 6.87 13.12
N THR A 465 8.61 6.72 14.45
CA THR A 465 9.05 7.75 15.40
C THR A 465 10.54 8.03 15.33
N GLU A 466 11.36 7.02 15.05
CA GLU A 466 12.81 7.14 15.04
C GLU A 466 13.38 7.54 13.68
N ASP A 467 12.61 7.37 12.61
CA ASP A 467 13.02 7.71 11.25
C ASP A 467 12.43 9.04 10.74
N VAL A 468 11.66 9.77 11.57
CA VAL A 468 11.21 11.13 11.22
C VAL A 468 12.42 12.02 10.91
N GLY A 469 12.35 12.75 9.80
CA GLY A 469 13.47 13.47 9.22
C GLY A 469 14.09 12.74 8.03
N THR A 470 13.75 11.45 7.79
CA THR A 470 14.13 10.75 6.56
C THR A 470 13.34 11.23 5.34
N GLY A 471 13.64 10.68 4.16
CA GLY A 471 12.97 11.02 2.90
C GLY A 471 11.49 10.67 2.87
N ILE A 472 11.15 9.38 2.85
CA ILE A 472 9.76 8.90 2.78
C ILE A 472 9.55 7.80 3.83
N ILE A 473 8.40 7.80 4.51
CA ILE A 473 7.95 6.67 5.35
C ILE A 473 6.63 6.16 4.76
N THR A 474 6.62 4.94 4.22
CA THR A 474 5.39 4.33 3.67
C THR A 474 4.73 3.42 4.71
N VAL A 475 3.45 3.64 4.98
CA VAL A 475 2.76 3.06 6.15
C VAL A 475 1.59 2.19 5.70
N PHE A 476 1.50 0.96 6.22
CA PHE A 476 0.33 0.11 6.02
C PHE A 476 -0.90 0.65 6.76
N PRO A 477 -2.13 0.40 6.26
CA PRO A 477 -3.36 0.86 6.94
C PRO A 477 -3.46 0.40 8.40
N ASN A 478 -3.09 -0.84 8.71
CA ASN A 478 -3.12 -1.38 10.07
C ASN A 478 -2.09 -0.70 11.01
N VAL A 479 -0.89 -0.39 10.49
CA VAL A 479 0.13 0.35 11.26
C VAL A 479 -0.32 1.78 11.48
N ARG A 480 -0.87 2.45 10.45
CA ARG A 480 -1.46 3.79 10.57
C ARG A 480 -2.53 3.82 11.66
N ARG A 481 -3.52 2.92 11.61
CA ARG A 481 -4.62 2.88 12.58
C ARG A 481 -4.07 2.73 14.00
N ALA A 482 -3.16 1.79 14.19
CA ALA A 482 -2.57 1.55 15.51
C ALA A 482 -1.79 2.78 16.00
N PHE A 483 -1.01 3.41 15.13
CA PHE A 483 -0.25 4.63 15.43
C PHE A 483 -1.16 5.83 15.77
N ASP A 484 -2.24 6.02 15.03
CA ASP A 484 -3.22 7.10 15.27
C ASP A 484 -4.09 6.84 16.51
N ALA A 485 -4.21 5.58 16.95
CA ALA A 485 -4.90 5.23 18.19
C ALA A 485 -4.08 5.54 19.45
N GLU A 486 -2.77 5.81 19.32
CA GLU A 486 -1.95 6.17 20.48
C GLU A 486 -2.27 7.59 20.96
N PRO A 487 -2.68 7.75 22.24
CA PRO A 487 -3.16 9.04 22.74
C PRO A 487 -2.04 10.08 22.91
N ARG A 488 -0.78 9.63 23.03
CA ARG A 488 0.40 10.48 23.13
C ARG A 488 1.57 9.80 22.44
N ILE A 489 2.07 10.43 21.39
CA ILE A 489 3.32 10.04 20.74
C ILE A 489 4.19 11.28 20.60
N GLU A 490 5.45 11.15 21.02
CA GLU A 490 6.43 12.23 20.87
C GLU A 490 7.04 12.13 19.46
N LEU A 491 6.99 13.24 18.73
CA LEU A 491 7.54 13.34 17.38
C LEU A 491 8.59 14.43 17.36
N ASP A 492 9.77 14.06 16.92
CA ASP A 492 10.91 14.95 16.75
C ASP A 492 11.23 15.03 15.24
N PRO A 493 11.15 16.22 14.63
CA PRO A 493 11.30 16.36 13.18
C PRO A 493 12.70 15.98 12.66
N LEU A 494 13.71 15.89 13.53
CA LEU A 494 15.09 15.56 13.16
C LEU A 494 15.55 14.23 13.77
N ARG A 495 14.62 13.36 14.21
CA ARG A 495 14.96 12.14 14.95
C ARG A 495 15.90 11.19 14.19
N VAL A 496 15.86 11.19 12.87
CA VAL A 496 16.77 10.40 12.02
C VAL A 496 18.25 10.74 12.24
N GLU A 497 18.57 11.94 12.72
CA GLU A 497 19.95 12.38 12.97
C GLU A 497 20.51 11.84 14.30
N GLU A 498 19.63 11.51 15.25
CA GLU A 498 20.02 11.02 16.57
C GLU A 498 20.51 9.57 16.53
N PRO A 499 21.56 9.21 17.30
CA PRO A 499 22.08 7.85 17.30
C PRO A 499 21.07 6.86 17.85
N VAL A 500 21.13 5.61 17.36
CA VAL A 500 20.44 4.49 18.00
C VAL A 500 21.11 4.16 19.35
N PRO A 501 20.39 3.54 20.31
CA PRO A 501 20.98 3.17 21.60
C PRO A 501 22.20 2.26 21.43
N GLU A 502 23.33 2.60 22.06
CA GLU A 502 24.57 1.80 21.97
C GLU A 502 24.34 0.35 22.43
N ARG A 503 23.51 0.15 23.44
CA ARG A 503 23.15 -1.21 23.90
C ARG A 503 22.46 -2.04 22.80
N ALA A 504 21.61 -1.42 21.98
CA ALA A 504 21.00 -2.11 20.84
C ALA A 504 22.07 -2.49 19.81
N LEU A 505 23.01 -1.57 19.51
CA LEU A 505 24.14 -1.85 18.61
C LEU A 505 25.06 -2.97 19.10
N GLU A 506 25.39 -3.01 20.40
CA GLU A 506 26.16 -4.09 21.01
C GLU A 506 25.51 -5.45 20.78
N VAL A 507 24.19 -5.55 20.99
CA VAL A 507 23.43 -6.79 20.77
C VAL A 507 23.37 -7.14 19.29
N LEU A 508 23.10 -6.14 18.44
CA LEU A 508 23.01 -6.30 16.98
C LEU A 508 24.35 -6.73 16.35
N ALA A 509 25.50 -6.37 16.93
CA ALA A 509 26.81 -6.82 16.47
C ALA A 509 26.98 -8.36 16.53
N HIS A 510 26.14 -9.06 17.30
CA HIS A 510 26.12 -10.52 17.31
C HIS A 510 25.29 -11.14 16.18
N SER A 511 24.51 -10.37 15.40
CA SER A 511 23.73 -10.88 14.26
C SER A 511 24.53 -10.76 12.97
N GLU A 512 24.79 -11.87 12.28
CA GLU A 512 25.43 -11.86 10.97
C GLU A 512 24.58 -11.13 9.92
N ILE A 513 23.25 -11.30 10.00
CA ILE A 513 22.32 -10.60 9.13
C ILE A 513 22.47 -9.08 9.31
N PHE A 514 22.50 -8.59 10.54
CA PHE A 514 22.67 -7.16 10.79
C PHE A 514 24.07 -6.66 10.40
N ARG A 515 25.13 -7.40 10.73
CA ARG A 515 26.51 -7.06 10.34
C ARG A 515 26.61 -6.85 8.83
N GLN A 516 26.03 -7.75 8.04
CA GLN A 516 25.98 -7.63 6.59
C GLN A 516 25.17 -6.42 6.09
N ALA A 517 24.09 -6.06 6.79
CA ALA A 517 23.29 -4.88 6.46
C ALA A 517 24.00 -3.55 6.77
N TYR A 518 24.70 -3.50 7.91
CA TYR A 518 25.20 -2.25 8.51
C TYR A 518 26.65 -1.91 8.17
N TYR A 519 27.49 -2.90 7.84
CA TYR A 519 28.91 -2.68 7.56
C TYR A 519 29.15 -2.07 6.17
N VAL A 520 30.11 -1.14 6.06
CA VAL A 520 30.53 -0.55 4.77
C VAL A 520 31.97 -0.91 4.48
N ALA A 521 32.17 -1.94 3.65
CA ALA A 521 33.50 -2.38 3.22
C ALA A 521 34.23 -1.36 2.33
N ASP A 522 33.48 -0.53 1.59
CA ASP A 522 34.08 0.46 0.71
C ASP A 522 34.67 1.63 1.51
N ARG A 523 36.00 1.62 1.65
CA ARG A 523 36.76 2.69 2.31
C ARG A 523 36.65 4.04 1.60
N SER A 524 36.22 4.04 0.34
CA SER A 524 35.88 5.26 -0.36
C SER A 524 34.70 5.94 0.29
N TRP A 525 33.77 5.24 0.97
CA TRP A 525 32.63 5.75 1.74
C TRP A 525 32.96 5.97 3.22
N VAL A 526 33.55 4.97 3.88
CA VAL A 526 33.90 5.00 5.31
C VAL A 526 35.39 4.68 5.48
N PRO A 527 36.27 5.69 5.64
CA PRO A 527 37.72 5.46 5.70
C PRO A 527 38.17 4.55 6.86
N GLU A 528 37.52 4.68 8.01
CA GLU A 528 37.73 3.89 9.23
C GLU A 528 36.38 3.32 9.68
N GLU A 529 36.21 2.01 9.51
CA GLU A 529 34.97 1.30 9.81
C GLU A 529 35.07 0.55 11.15
N ASP A 530 33.94 0.40 11.83
CA ASP A 530 33.84 -0.32 13.09
C ASP A 530 33.83 -1.83 12.84
N GLU A 531 34.96 -2.47 13.15
CA GLU A 531 35.18 -3.91 12.95
C GLU A 531 34.26 -4.79 13.80
N ARG A 532 33.56 -4.24 14.82
CA ARG A 532 32.50 -4.98 15.54
C ARG A 532 31.40 -5.46 14.59
N PHE A 533 31.14 -4.71 13.53
CA PHE A 533 30.08 -5.02 12.57
C PHE A 533 30.58 -5.77 11.34
N ARG A 534 31.86 -6.12 11.25
CA ARG A 534 32.38 -6.81 10.07
C ARG A 534 31.75 -8.20 9.93
N PRO A 535 31.06 -8.50 8.81
CA PRO A 535 30.49 -9.82 8.57
C PRO A 535 31.59 -10.86 8.36
N GLU A 536 31.27 -12.14 8.50
CA GLU A 536 32.21 -13.24 8.23
C GLU A 536 32.60 -13.29 6.74
N TYR A 537 31.64 -12.98 5.87
CA TYR A 537 31.81 -12.84 4.44
C TYR A 537 31.16 -11.55 3.97
N GLU A 538 31.95 -10.63 3.42
CA GLU A 538 31.47 -9.32 2.95
C GLU A 538 30.77 -9.47 1.60
N LEU A 539 29.43 -9.44 1.58
CA LEU A 539 28.68 -9.46 0.31
C LEU A 539 28.94 -8.19 -0.51
N VAL A 540 29.13 -8.38 -1.81
CA VAL A 540 29.05 -7.34 -2.83
C VAL A 540 27.98 -7.70 -3.86
N LEU A 541 27.41 -6.71 -4.56
CA LEU A 541 26.34 -6.97 -5.55
C LEU A 541 26.78 -7.93 -6.65
N GLU A 542 28.07 -7.92 -6.99
CA GLU A 542 28.68 -8.83 -7.96
C GLU A 542 28.63 -10.31 -7.54
N ASP A 543 28.47 -10.61 -6.25
CA ASP A 543 28.27 -11.96 -5.72
C ASP A 543 26.78 -12.36 -5.77
N GLU A 544 26.22 -12.41 -6.97
CA GLU A 544 24.77 -12.52 -7.18
C GLU A 544 24.11 -13.69 -6.45
N GLU A 545 24.75 -14.87 -6.44
CA GLU A 545 24.23 -16.06 -5.75
C GLU A 545 24.23 -15.87 -4.23
N ALA A 546 25.29 -15.28 -3.66
CA ALA A 546 25.39 -15.04 -2.23
C ALA A 546 24.41 -13.96 -1.76
N VAL A 547 24.22 -12.90 -2.56
CA VAL A 547 23.21 -11.86 -2.30
C VAL A 547 21.79 -12.46 -2.38
N ALA A 548 21.51 -13.29 -3.39
CA ALA A 548 20.20 -13.95 -3.51
C ALA A 548 19.92 -14.93 -2.37
N ALA A 549 20.95 -15.57 -1.83
CA ALA A 549 20.85 -16.50 -0.69
C ALA A 549 20.80 -15.80 0.68
N TRP A 550 21.16 -14.50 0.76
CA TRP A 550 21.10 -13.76 2.01
C TRP A 550 19.66 -13.72 2.55
N PRO A 551 19.38 -14.17 3.79
CA PRO A 551 18.02 -14.46 4.24
C PRO A 551 16.96 -13.37 4.00
N PRO A 552 17.19 -12.07 4.29
CA PRO A 552 16.18 -11.05 4.02
C PRO A 552 15.85 -10.89 2.53
N VAL A 553 16.85 -11.04 1.65
CA VAL A 553 16.67 -11.02 0.18
C VAL A 553 15.92 -12.26 -0.29
N TYR A 554 16.41 -13.45 0.07
CA TYR A 554 15.80 -14.73 -0.32
C TYR A 554 14.32 -14.79 0.07
N ASN A 555 14.02 -14.52 1.34
CA ASN A 555 12.65 -14.58 1.87
C ASN A 555 11.73 -13.59 1.14
N THR A 556 12.22 -12.40 0.82
CA THR A 556 11.41 -11.36 0.19
C THR A 556 11.17 -11.64 -1.29
N LEU A 557 12.19 -12.06 -2.04
CA LEU A 557 12.02 -12.44 -3.45
C LEU A 557 11.08 -13.63 -3.61
N THR A 558 11.20 -14.63 -2.73
CA THR A 558 10.34 -15.81 -2.71
C THR A 558 8.88 -15.40 -2.51
N GLN A 559 8.59 -14.63 -1.45
CA GLN A 559 7.22 -14.16 -1.17
C GLN A 559 6.64 -13.26 -2.26
N PHE A 560 7.47 -12.43 -2.91
CA PHE A 560 7.04 -11.60 -4.03
C PHE A 560 6.74 -12.44 -5.29
N GLY A 561 7.52 -13.48 -5.55
CA GLY A 561 7.27 -14.44 -6.63
C GLY A 561 5.97 -15.21 -6.42
N GLU A 562 5.79 -15.81 -5.24
CA GLU A 562 4.54 -16.52 -4.87
C GLU A 562 3.32 -15.60 -4.92
N GLY A 563 3.49 -14.36 -4.44
CA GLY A 563 2.44 -13.35 -4.50
C GLY A 563 2.04 -12.95 -5.92
N TYR A 564 3.00 -12.90 -6.84
CA TYR A 564 2.73 -12.70 -8.26
C TYR A 564 1.99 -13.89 -8.86
N ASP A 565 2.41 -15.11 -8.56
CA ASP A 565 1.78 -16.33 -9.08
C ASP A 565 0.31 -16.42 -8.63
N ARG A 566 0.01 -16.15 -7.36
CA ARG A 566 -1.39 -16.09 -6.86
C ARG A 566 -2.25 -15.03 -7.58
N PHE A 567 -1.68 -13.86 -7.85
CA PHE A 567 -2.37 -12.80 -8.58
C PHE A 567 -2.69 -13.22 -10.02
N VAL A 568 -1.73 -13.84 -10.70
CA VAL A 568 -1.91 -14.40 -12.04
C VAL A 568 -2.98 -15.49 -12.03
N GLU A 569 -2.95 -16.42 -11.07
CA GLU A 569 -3.95 -17.48 -10.93
C GLU A 569 -5.37 -16.93 -10.77
N ARG A 570 -5.55 -15.83 -10.01
CA ARG A 570 -6.86 -15.18 -9.87
C ARG A 570 -7.37 -14.63 -11.19
N LEU A 571 -6.51 -13.99 -11.98
CA LEU A 571 -6.87 -13.47 -13.31
C LEU A 571 -7.23 -14.61 -14.27
N VAL A 572 -6.44 -15.67 -14.29
CA VAL A 572 -6.71 -16.87 -15.12
C VAL A 572 -8.03 -17.52 -14.71
N GLY A 573 -8.29 -17.66 -13.40
CA GLY A 573 -9.55 -18.16 -12.88
C GLY A 573 -10.74 -17.30 -13.31
N ARG A 574 -10.59 -15.97 -13.29
CA ARG A 574 -11.61 -15.04 -13.78
C ARG A 574 -11.85 -15.18 -15.29
N ARG A 575 -10.80 -15.32 -16.10
CA ARG A 575 -10.92 -15.61 -17.54
C ARG A 575 -11.69 -16.89 -17.82
N HIS A 576 -11.41 -17.95 -17.07
CA HIS A 576 -12.13 -19.22 -17.19
C HIS A 576 -13.62 -19.07 -16.85
N LEU A 577 -13.93 -18.34 -15.76
CA LEU A 577 -15.31 -18.04 -15.38
C LEU A 577 -16.08 -17.30 -16.47
N LEU A 578 -15.47 -16.29 -17.10
CA LEU A 578 -16.12 -15.52 -18.17
C LEU A 578 -16.44 -16.41 -19.37
N ALA A 579 -15.49 -17.25 -19.78
CA ALA A 579 -15.73 -18.23 -20.85
C ALA A 579 -16.86 -19.22 -20.51
N LEU A 580 -16.97 -19.64 -19.24
CA LEU A 580 -18.08 -20.48 -18.79
C LEU A 580 -19.43 -19.76 -18.81
N ARG A 581 -19.47 -18.48 -18.39
CA ARG A 581 -20.68 -17.65 -18.46
C ARG A 581 -21.14 -17.45 -19.90
N GLU A 582 -20.22 -17.20 -20.82
CA GLU A 582 -20.53 -17.08 -22.25
C GLU A 582 -21.08 -18.40 -22.82
N ARG A 583 -20.45 -19.53 -22.49
CA ARG A 583 -20.96 -20.88 -22.86
C ARG A 583 -22.37 -21.12 -22.32
N ALA A 584 -22.63 -20.78 -21.06
CA ALA A 584 -23.94 -20.92 -20.43
C ALA A 584 -25.00 -20.06 -21.14
N GLN A 585 -24.66 -18.81 -21.44
CA GLN A 585 -25.53 -17.87 -22.17
C GLN A 585 -25.81 -18.35 -23.61
N ALA A 586 -24.85 -19.03 -24.24
CA ALA A 586 -25.02 -19.66 -25.55
C ALA A 586 -25.84 -20.97 -25.50
N GLY A 587 -26.35 -21.38 -24.33
CA GLY A 587 -27.17 -22.57 -24.16
C GLY A 587 -26.39 -23.88 -24.10
N ALA A 588 -25.07 -23.84 -23.85
CA ALA A 588 -24.29 -25.05 -23.62
C ALA A 588 -24.71 -25.71 -22.31
N LYS A 589 -24.79 -27.06 -22.30
CA LYS A 589 -24.95 -27.81 -21.05
C LYS A 589 -23.66 -27.72 -20.25
N LEU A 590 -23.77 -27.20 -19.04
CA LEU A 590 -22.70 -27.19 -18.05
C LEU A 590 -22.81 -28.45 -17.17
N SER A 591 -21.69 -28.90 -16.65
CA SER A 591 -21.66 -29.87 -15.55
C SER A 591 -22.14 -29.22 -14.25
N GLU A 592 -22.56 -30.03 -13.28
CA GLU A 592 -23.01 -29.54 -11.96
C GLU A 592 -21.94 -28.68 -11.26
N ALA A 593 -20.66 -29.02 -11.45
CA ALA A 593 -19.52 -28.24 -10.95
C ALA A 593 -19.37 -26.90 -11.68
N GLU A 594 -19.52 -26.86 -13.02
CA GLU A 594 -19.49 -25.62 -13.80
C GLU A 594 -20.68 -24.70 -13.47
N GLU A 595 -21.87 -25.27 -13.21
CA GLU A 595 -23.05 -24.49 -12.79
C GLU A 595 -22.85 -23.88 -11.39
N ALA A 596 -22.31 -24.64 -10.45
CA ALA A 596 -21.95 -24.15 -9.12
C ALA A 596 -20.93 -23.00 -9.20
N LEU A 597 -19.93 -23.14 -10.08
CA LEU A 597 -18.89 -22.14 -10.28
C LEU A 597 -19.43 -20.83 -10.89
N VAL A 598 -20.34 -20.93 -11.87
CA VAL A 598 -21.02 -19.76 -12.48
C VAL A 598 -21.86 -19.01 -11.45
N GLY A 599 -22.51 -19.73 -10.52
CA GLY A 599 -23.36 -19.18 -9.46
C GLY A 599 -22.62 -18.60 -8.25
N ALA A 600 -21.44 -19.13 -7.90
CA ALA A 600 -20.69 -18.71 -6.70
C ALA A 600 -19.82 -17.45 -6.90
N LEU A 601 -19.43 -17.13 -8.14
CA LEU A 601 -18.41 -16.11 -8.42
C LEU A 601 -18.97 -14.70 -8.68
N THR A 602 -19.63 -14.11 -7.70
CA THR A 602 -19.65 -12.65 -7.53
C THR A 602 -18.37 -12.17 -6.82
N ASN A 603 -17.71 -13.03 -6.03
CA ASN A 603 -16.46 -12.70 -5.33
C ASN A 603 -15.50 -13.90 -5.33
N VAL A 604 -14.28 -13.74 -5.85
CA VAL A 604 -13.28 -14.84 -6.04
C VAL A 604 -12.65 -15.31 -4.71
N TYR A 605 -13.08 -14.76 -3.58
CA TYR A 605 -12.68 -15.18 -2.22
C TYR A 605 -13.61 -16.20 -1.56
N ASP A 606 -14.68 -16.63 -2.24
CA ASP A 606 -15.48 -17.71 -1.71
C ASP A 606 -14.62 -18.99 -1.69
N VAL A 607 -14.28 -19.50 -0.50
CA VAL A 607 -13.48 -20.71 -0.28
C VAL A 607 -14.02 -21.88 -1.13
N THR A 608 -15.34 -21.90 -1.31
CA THR A 608 -16.10 -22.84 -2.14
C THR A 608 -15.65 -22.88 -3.61
N VAL A 609 -15.12 -21.78 -4.14
CA VAL A 609 -14.66 -21.64 -5.52
C VAL A 609 -13.22 -22.13 -5.70
N ARG A 610 -12.34 -21.86 -4.73
CA ARG A 610 -10.95 -22.36 -4.75
C ARG A 610 -10.91 -23.88 -4.70
N GLU A 611 -11.76 -24.47 -3.86
CA GLU A 611 -11.97 -25.92 -3.78
C GLU A 611 -12.56 -26.48 -5.09
N ALA A 612 -13.49 -25.77 -5.75
CA ALA A 612 -14.08 -26.18 -7.02
C ALA A 612 -13.11 -26.07 -8.23
N LEU A 613 -12.11 -25.19 -8.17
CA LEU A 613 -11.11 -24.96 -9.22
C LEU A 613 -9.82 -25.77 -9.03
N GLY A 614 -9.67 -26.54 -7.94
CA GLY A 614 -8.46 -27.32 -7.66
C GLY A 614 -7.23 -26.46 -7.35
N LEU A 615 -7.43 -25.21 -6.90
CA LEU A 615 -6.36 -24.30 -6.52
C LEU A 615 -6.00 -24.54 -5.05
N VAL A 616 -4.73 -24.86 -4.78
CA VAL A 616 -4.22 -25.12 -3.42
C VAL A 616 -4.37 -23.85 -2.57
N CYS A 617 -5.05 -23.97 -1.42
CA CYS A 617 -5.12 -22.89 -0.46
C CYS A 617 -3.79 -22.76 0.30
N ASP A 618 -3.18 -21.57 0.26
CA ASP A 618 -2.29 -21.14 1.34
C ASP A 618 -3.09 -21.05 2.64
N VAL A 619 -2.66 -21.84 3.62
CA VAL A 619 -3.23 -21.90 4.97
C VAL A 619 -3.08 -20.52 5.62
N PRO A 620 -4.09 -19.97 6.32
CA PRO A 620 -3.90 -18.78 7.14
C PRO A 620 -2.77 -19.04 8.13
N GLU A 621 -1.77 -18.16 8.18
CA GLU A 621 -0.74 -18.15 9.23
C GLU A 621 -1.38 -17.82 10.59
N ASP A 622 -2.09 -18.79 11.15
CA ASP A 622 -2.41 -18.81 12.57
C ASP A 622 -1.15 -19.34 13.29
N GLU A 623 -0.49 -18.49 14.07
CA GLU A 623 0.71 -18.85 14.83
C GLU A 623 0.48 -20.08 15.75
N ALA A 624 -0.78 -20.41 16.08
CA ALA A 624 -1.14 -21.60 16.85
C ALA A 624 -1.04 -22.92 16.03
N LEU A 625 -1.08 -22.87 14.70
CA LEU A 625 -1.06 -24.05 13.81
C LEU A 625 0.36 -24.45 13.37
N VAL A 626 1.33 -23.53 13.42
CA VAL A 626 2.72 -23.76 13.01
C VAL A 626 3.40 -24.93 13.74
N PRO A 627 3.21 -25.15 15.05
CA PRO A 627 3.78 -26.32 15.73
C PRO A 627 3.14 -27.65 15.33
N LEU A 628 1.88 -27.61 14.87
CA LEU A 628 1.08 -28.78 14.47
C LEU A 628 1.46 -29.26 13.05
N LEU A 629 1.70 -28.31 12.14
CA LEU A 629 2.18 -28.58 10.77
C LEU A 629 3.62 -29.12 10.74
N ARG A 630 4.42 -28.87 11.79
CA ARG A 630 5.78 -29.40 11.95
C ARG A 630 5.86 -30.79 12.57
N GLN A 631 4.73 -31.39 12.98
CA GLN A 631 4.73 -32.77 13.49
C GLN A 631 4.93 -33.75 12.32
N GLU A 632 5.91 -34.64 12.45
CA GLU A 632 6.33 -35.62 11.43
C GLU A 632 5.14 -36.39 10.81
N GLY A 633 4.13 -36.72 11.61
CA GLY A 633 2.93 -37.44 11.17
C GLY A 633 1.95 -36.63 10.32
N VAL A 634 1.89 -35.30 10.49
CA VAL A 634 1.07 -34.40 9.66
C VAL A 634 1.77 -34.13 8.34
N ARG A 635 3.09 -33.97 8.38
CA ARG A 635 3.94 -33.80 7.19
C ARG A 635 3.90 -35.03 6.28
N GLN A 636 4.04 -36.23 6.84
CA GLN A 636 3.94 -37.48 6.06
C GLN A 636 2.54 -37.70 5.45
N ALA A 637 1.48 -37.30 6.14
CA ALA A 637 0.10 -37.42 5.63
C ALA A 637 -0.19 -36.44 4.48
N LEU A 638 0.38 -35.24 4.50
CA LEU A 638 0.30 -34.27 3.41
C LEU A 638 1.12 -34.72 2.18
N GLU A 639 2.24 -35.40 2.40
CA GLU A 639 3.11 -35.90 1.32
C GLU A 639 2.54 -37.14 0.60
N SER A 640 1.52 -37.84 1.15
CA SER A 640 0.93 -39.06 0.57
C SER A 640 -0.58 -38.94 0.28
N HIS A 641 -0.95 -38.17 -0.75
CA HIS A 641 -2.31 -37.63 -0.94
C HIS A 641 -3.51 -38.60 -0.86
N ASN A 642 -4.52 -38.15 -0.09
CA ASN A 642 -5.96 -38.23 -0.37
C ASN A 642 -6.63 -36.98 0.27
N ASP A 643 -7.33 -36.18 -0.53
CA ASP A 643 -7.99 -34.93 -0.14
C ASP A 643 -9.00 -35.09 1.01
N GLU A 644 -9.62 -36.27 1.17
CA GLU A 644 -10.55 -36.55 2.26
C GLU A 644 -9.86 -36.65 3.64
N GLU A 645 -8.61 -37.14 3.70
CA GLU A 645 -7.87 -37.27 4.96
C GLU A 645 -7.31 -35.93 5.42
N ILE A 646 -6.89 -35.08 4.48
CA ILE A 646 -6.49 -33.69 4.72
C ILE A 646 -7.68 -32.89 5.24
N ALA A 647 -8.84 -32.99 4.60
CA ALA A 647 -10.07 -32.33 5.04
C ALA A 647 -10.56 -32.85 6.41
N ALA A 648 -10.29 -34.11 6.75
CA ALA A 648 -10.61 -34.68 8.07
C ALA A 648 -9.68 -34.15 9.17
N LEU A 649 -8.38 -34.04 8.89
CA LEU A 649 -7.38 -33.48 9.81
C LEU A 649 -7.63 -31.98 10.06
N TYR A 650 -8.01 -31.25 9.02
CA TYR A 650 -8.37 -29.83 9.11
C TYR A 650 -9.63 -29.61 9.96
N ARG A 651 -10.66 -30.45 9.78
CA ARG A 651 -11.87 -30.46 10.63
C ARG A 651 -11.57 -30.87 12.08
N LEU A 652 -10.60 -31.75 12.30
CA LEU A 652 -10.16 -32.16 13.64
C LEU A 652 -9.41 -31.03 14.37
N ALA A 653 -8.63 -30.23 13.62
CA ALA A 653 -7.91 -29.06 14.13
C ALA A 653 -8.87 -27.93 14.51
N LEU A 654 -9.91 -27.69 13.69
CA LEU A 654 -10.98 -26.73 14.00
C LEU A 654 -11.85 -27.17 15.19
N ALA A 655 -12.03 -28.48 15.40
CA ALA A 655 -12.83 -29.02 16.50
C ALA A 655 -12.15 -28.93 17.88
N LYS A 656 -10.91 -28.43 17.98
CA LYS A 656 -10.14 -28.38 19.23
C LYS A 656 -10.51 -27.25 20.20
N HIS A 657 -11.59 -26.51 19.94
CA HIS A 657 -11.97 -25.37 20.79
C HIS A 657 -12.98 -25.62 21.93
N GLU A 658 -13.60 -26.80 22.12
CA GLU A 658 -14.36 -27.10 23.37
C GLU A 658 -14.44 -28.61 23.72
N PRO A 659 -14.16 -29.09 24.96
CA PRO A 659 -13.84 -30.51 25.18
C PRO A 659 -14.99 -31.54 25.35
N ASP A 660 -16.23 -31.21 25.74
CA ASP A 660 -17.08 -32.27 26.36
C ASP A 660 -18.39 -32.68 25.64
N SER A 661 -18.65 -32.20 24.42
CA SER A 661 -19.91 -32.52 23.71
C SER A 661 -19.76 -33.31 22.40
N ALA A 662 -18.56 -33.40 21.81
CA ALA A 662 -18.40 -33.85 20.42
C ALA A 662 -18.46 -35.38 20.25
N VAL A 663 -17.93 -36.17 21.18
CA VAL A 663 -17.88 -37.64 21.08
C VAL A 663 -19.29 -38.28 21.08
N ARG A 664 -20.25 -37.65 21.75
CA ARG A 664 -21.64 -38.11 21.81
C ARG A 664 -22.42 -37.81 20.51
N ARG A 665 -22.00 -36.81 19.72
CA ARG A 665 -22.61 -36.47 18.42
C ARG A 665 -21.91 -37.17 17.25
N ALA A 666 -20.60 -37.35 17.30
CA ALA A 666 -19.84 -38.09 16.28
C ALA A 666 -20.27 -39.57 16.16
N ARG A 667 -20.62 -40.23 17.27
CA ARG A 667 -21.16 -41.61 17.25
C ARG A 667 -22.54 -41.74 16.58
N LYS A 668 -23.28 -40.63 16.42
CA LYS A 668 -24.59 -40.62 15.76
C LYS A 668 -24.50 -40.43 14.24
N PHE A 669 -23.35 -39.99 13.73
CA PHE A 669 -23.14 -39.69 12.30
C PHE A 669 -22.46 -40.84 11.53
N VAL A 670 -21.70 -41.71 12.21
CA VAL A 670 -21.01 -42.86 11.57
C VAL A 670 -21.91 -44.09 11.37
N GLY A 671 -23.20 -44.02 11.74
CA GLY A 671 -24.15 -45.12 11.59
C GLY A 671 -24.84 -45.24 10.23
N SER A 672 -24.68 -44.28 9.31
CA SER A 672 -25.45 -44.27 8.04
C SER A 672 -24.61 -44.13 6.77
N TYR A 673 -23.28 -44.19 6.84
CA TYR A 673 -22.42 -44.00 5.65
C TYR A 673 -22.02 -45.31 4.96
N SER A 674 -22.12 -46.46 5.64
CA SER A 674 -21.80 -47.78 5.05
C SER A 674 -22.82 -48.26 4.02
N SER A 675 -24.03 -47.70 3.99
CA SER A 675 -25.09 -48.06 3.04
C SER A 675 -25.06 -47.26 1.73
N TYR A 676 -24.28 -46.18 1.67
CA TYR A 676 -24.13 -45.32 0.48
C TYR A 676 -22.97 -45.80 -0.41
N ILE A 677 -21.83 -46.19 0.19
CA ILE A 677 -20.66 -46.72 -0.53
C ILE A 677 -20.97 -48.07 -1.21
N ALA A 678 -21.83 -48.91 -0.62
CA ALA A 678 -22.20 -50.20 -1.21
C ALA A 678 -23.08 -50.10 -2.48
N ARG A 679 -23.61 -48.91 -2.82
CA ARG A 679 -24.40 -48.71 -4.04
C ARG A 679 -23.62 -48.06 -5.19
N LEU A 680 -22.44 -47.52 -4.92
CA LEU A 680 -21.64 -46.79 -5.91
C LEU A 680 -20.54 -47.62 -6.56
N SER A 681 -20.15 -48.78 -6.00
CA SER A 681 -19.03 -49.57 -6.52
C SER A 681 -19.38 -50.69 -7.50
N GLY A 682 -20.64 -50.99 -7.79
CA GLY A 682 -21.05 -51.75 -8.99
C GLY A 682 -20.31 -53.06 -9.31
N THR A 683 -19.63 -53.70 -8.35
CA THR A 683 -18.93 -54.97 -8.52
C THR A 683 -19.46 -55.98 -7.52
N THR A 684 -20.23 -56.93 -8.03
CA THR A 684 -20.57 -58.19 -7.37
C THR A 684 -19.30 -59.02 -7.18
N GLY A 685 -19.03 -59.45 -5.94
CA GLY A 685 -17.96 -60.36 -5.59
C GLY A 685 -17.54 -60.21 -4.15
#